data_AF-A0A1R3JE89-F1
#
_entry.id   AF-A0A1R3JE89-F1
#
_cell.length_a   1.000
_cell.length_b   1.000
_cell.length_c   1.000
_cell.angle_alpha   90.00
_cell.angle_beta   90.00
_cell.angle_gamma   90.00
#
_symmetry.space_group_name_H-M   'P 1'
#
loop_
_entity.id
_entity.type
_entity.pdbx_description
1 polymer ?
#
loop_
_entity_poly.entity_id
_entity_poly.type
_entity_poly.pdbx_seq_one_letter_code
_entity_poly.pdbx_strand_id
1 'polypeptide(L)'
;MYSSTPKKRPKSKHNSSSPASTSKSSSSMIEPPNSLFPSKGEFLRLLAVLAIASSIALSCNYFANFFSSTSKPFCDSDLDSTNSFSDSCEPCPSNGECYQGKLECFHGYRRRGKLCVEDRDINETAEKLSKWQEVRLCKAYAQLLCHGTGTVWAGEHDIWNDLDDHELMQNVDNATYLYTKRRVIETIVKLLETRTNSHGIREFKCPDSLAEYYKPFPCRIRHLISKHVLTIVPVCAGLILCAMLFWKVRQKRHLSARAEELYNQVCDMLEENALRSKSINGGGDSWVVASWLRDHLLLPRERKDPHIWKKVEELVQEDSRVDRYPKLVKGESKVVWEWQVEGSLSSSRRRKKEGVKLKPDGGINTNLNQSNRTLKAGGVLRSGFGKGDSIALEVTKQTDCNIFTNLNFESHHNDLEIVEPSKPKAVAFKPCDVKYTDYTPCQEQDRAMRFPRENMIYRERHCPPEDEKLHCLIPAPKGYMTPFEWPKGRDYVHYANVPHKSLTVEKANQNWVEFKGNVFKFPGGGTMFPQGADAYIDELASVIPIADGTVRTALDTGCGVASWGAYMMKRNVLTMSFAPRDNHEAQVQFALERGVPAIIGVLGSINLPYPPRAFDMAQCSRCLIPWTSNEGMYLMEVDRVLRPGGYWVLSGPPINWKTYYQTWKRTKEDLKAEQSRIEEIAEQLCWEKKYEKGDIAIWRKKINDKSCRRKSADLCKSKDADDVWYKRMETCITPYPKVSSASEVAGGELKKFPARLFAVPPRIAKGLVEGVSAESYQEDNKLWKKHVNAYKRINNLIGTGRYRNIMDMNAGLGGFAAAVESRKSWVMNVVPTIAKDTLGVIYERGLIGIYHDWCEGFSTYPRTYDFIHANGVFSMYQDKCNFEDILLEMDRILRPEGSVIFRDGVDVLNKVRKIAGGMRWNTKMVDHEDGPLVPEKILVAVKQYWVGGSGNSTSNDE
;
A
#
# COMPACT_ATOMS: atom_id res chain seq x y z
N MET A 1 38.95 -75.68 -19.54
CA MET A 1 39.54 -76.81 -20.28
C MET A 1 38.99 -76.81 -21.71
N TYR A 2 39.92 -76.81 -22.68
CA TYR A 2 39.85 -77.32 -24.06
C TYR A 2 38.71 -76.94 -25.04
N SER A 3 39.06 -75.99 -25.94
CA SER A 3 39.19 -76.12 -27.42
C SER A 3 38.23 -77.01 -28.22
N SER A 4 37.59 -76.43 -29.26
CA SER A 4 37.84 -76.82 -30.67
C SER A 4 37.11 -75.94 -31.72
N THR A 5 37.92 -75.50 -32.70
CA THR A 5 37.72 -74.94 -34.07
C THR A 5 36.71 -75.69 -34.98
N PRO A 6 36.45 -75.36 -36.31
CA PRO A 6 37.21 -74.51 -37.28
C PRO A 6 36.47 -73.71 -38.44
N LYS A 7 37.24 -72.82 -39.11
CA LYS A 7 37.38 -72.52 -40.60
C LYS A 7 36.16 -71.94 -41.40
N LYS A 8 36.27 -71.06 -42.43
CA LYS A 8 37.31 -70.75 -43.45
C LYS A 8 37.01 -69.41 -44.24
N ARG A 9 38.09 -68.67 -44.55
CA ARG A 9 38.45 -67.61 -45.58
C ARG A 9 37.82 -67.68 -47.02
N PRO A 10 38.22 -66.84 -48.02
CA PRO A 10 38.37 -65.36 -48.17
C PRO A 10 37.93 -64.86 -49.59
N LYS A 11 38.21 -63.62 -50.04
CA LYS A 11 38.42 -63.28 -51.48
C LYS A 11 39.14 -61.94 -51.70
N SER A 12 40.10 -61.92 -52.63
CA SER A 12 40.81 -60.73 -53.10
C SER A 12 40.94 -60.71 -54.64
N LYS A 13 40.84 -59.48 -55.17
CA LYS A 13 41.61 -58.83 -56.26
C LYS A 13 41.64 -59.34 -57.72
N HIS A 14 41.69 -58.30 -58.57
CA HIS A 14 42.36 -58.12 -59.88
C HIS A 14 41.63 -58.58 -61.15
N ASN A 15 41.37 -57.68 -62.11
CA ASN A 15 42.34 -57.34 -63.17
C ASN A 15 41.87 -56.22 -64.11
N SER A 16 42.86 -55.55 -64.67
CA SER A 16 42.87 -54.44 -65.63
C SER A 16 42.83 -54.91 -67.09
N SER A 17 42.29 -54.08 -68.00
CA SER A 17 42.82 -53.90 -69.38
C SER A 17 42.08 -52.78 -70.13
N SER A 18 42.85 -51.85 -70.68
CA SER A 18 42.49 -50.88 -71.74
C SER A 18 42.89 -51.47 -73.11
N PRO A 19 42.84 -50.78 -74.28
CA PRO A 19 42.21 -49.51 -74.68
C PRO A 19 41.47 -49.59 -76.07
N ALA A 20 40.82 -48.51 -76.50
CA ALA A 20 40.99 -47.84 -77.82
C ALA A 20 39.71 -47.09 -78.30
N SER A 21 39.98 -45.94 -78.92
CA SER A 21 39.13 -44.80 -79.28
C SER A 21 38.35 -45.01 -80.59
N THR A 22 37.23 -44.31 -80.89
CA THR A 22 37.18 -42.91 -81.34
C THR A 22 35.73 -42.49 -81.62
N SER A 23 35.32 -41.28 -81.23
CA SER A 23 34.93 -40.21 -82.19
C SER A 23 34.23 -39.01 -81.52
N LYS A 24 34.73 -37.80 -81.87
CA LYS A 24 34.11 -36.45 -81.80
C LYS A 24 33.87 -35.89 -80.38
N SER A 25 34.22 -34.66 -80.01
CA SER A 25 34.76 -33.45 -80.67
C SER A 25 35.37 -32.53 -79.60
N SER A 26 36.09 -31.51 -80.04
CA SER A 26 37.06 -30.64 -79.36
C SER A 26 36.55 -29.60 -78.34
N SER A 27 37.52 -29.10 -77.56
CA SER A 27 37.72 -27.72 -77.01
C SER A 27 36.68 -27.20 -76.00
N SER A 28 36.96 -27.11 -74.70
CA SER A 28 37.91 -26.26 -73.93
C SER A 28 37.18 -25.10 -73.24
N MET A 29 37.15 -25.16 -71.90
CA MET A 29 36.87 -24.14 -70.88
C MET A 29 35.92 -22.97 -71.25
N ILE A 30 34.75 -22.95 -70.62
CA ILE A 30 33.98 -21.74 -70.30
C ILE A 30 33.57 -21.82 -68.83
N GLU A 31 33.82 -20.73 -68.11
CA GLU A 31 33.37 -20.42 -66.74
C GLU A 31 31.86 -20.62 -66.54
N PRO A 32 31.37 -20.87 -65.31
CA PRO A 32 29.94 -20.85 -65.04
C PRO A 32 29.39 -19.42 -65.23
N PRO A 33 28.23 -19.22 -65.87
CA PRO A 33 27.65 -17.89 -65.93
C PRO A 33 27.20 -17.45 -64.54
N ASN A 34 27.70 -16.28 -64.13
CA ASN A 34 27.20 -15.51 -63.01
C ASN A 34 25.79 -14.97 -63.32
N SER A 35 24.76 -15.59 -62.74
CA SER A 35 23.53 -14.88 -62.34
C SER A 35 22.73 -15.74 -61.35
N LEU A 36 23.13 -15.68 -60.07
CA LEU A 36 22.48 -16.37 -58.96
C LEU A 36 21.22 -15.65 -58.43
N PHE A 37 20.62 -14.75 -59.22
CA PHE A 37 19.39 -14.05 -58.88
C PHE A 37 18.51 -13.82 -60.12
N PRO A 38 17.22 -14.21 -60.09
CA PRO A 38 16.29 -13.95 -61.19
C PRO A 38 15.99 -12.44 -61.32
N SER A 39 15.68 -11.98 -62.54
CA SER A 39 15.28 -10.59 -62.79
C SER A 39 14.00 -10.22 -62.02
N LYS A 40 13.75 -8.92 -61.72
CA LYS A 40 12.59 -8.48 -60.91
C LYS A 40 11.24 -9.03 -61.42
N GLY A 41 11.09 -9.22 -62.74
CA GLY A 41 9.87 -9.81 -63.33
C GLY A 41 9.77 -11.33 -63.15
N GLU A 42 10.90 -12.05 -63.19
CA GLU A 42 10.95 -13.50 -62.99
C GLU A 42 10.93 -13.88 -61.51
N PHE A 43 11.46 -13.05 -60.62
CA PHE A 43 11.32 -13.22 -59.17
C PHE A 43 9.86 -13.04 -58.72
N LEU A 44 9.12 -12.10 -59.32
CA LEU A 44 7.69 -11.94 -59.07
C LEU A 44 6.88 -13.11 -59.63
N ARG A 45 7.25 -13.67 -60.79
CA ARG A 45 6.66 -14.91 -61.30
C ARG A 45 7.00 -16.10 -60.42
N LEU A 46 8.23 -16.21 -59.92
CA LEU A 46 8.65 -17.27 -59.00
C LEU A 46 7.94 -17.14 -57.65
N LEU A 47 7.78 -15.92 -57.13
CA LEU A 47 6.98 -15.65 -55.92
C LEU A 47 5.49 -15.89 -56.15
N ALA A 48 4.95 -15.57 -57.33
CA ALA A 48 3.55 -15.86 -57.65
C ALA A 48 3.33 -17.37 -57.82
N VAL A 49 4.25 -18.09 -58.47
CA VAL A 49 4.19 -19.55 -58.60
C VAL A 49 4.42 -20.22 -57.25
N LEU A 50 5.33 -19.72 -56.41
CA LEU A 50 5.51 -20.19 -55.04
C LEU A 50 4.31 -19.85 -54.17
N ALA A 51 3.69 -18.67 -54.29
CA ALA A 51 2.49 -18.31 -53.54
C ALA A 51 1.28 -19.12 -54.00
N ILE A 52 1.13 -19.40 -55.29
CA ILE A 52 0.09 -20.28 -55.82
C ILE A 52 0.37 -21.73 -55.41
N ALA A 53 1.60 -22.21 -55.50
CA ALA A 53 1.97 -23.55 -55.06
C ALA A 53 1.86 -23.72 -53.54
N SER A 54 2.19 -22.68 -52.75
CA SER A 54 2.01 -22.64 -51.30
C SER A 54 0.55 -22.46 -50.93
N SER A 55 -0.25 -21.73 -51.69
CA SER A 55 -1.70 -21.60 -51.49
C SER A 55 -2.41 -22.88 -51.87
N ILE A 56 -2.01 -23.57 -52.94
CA ILE A 56 -2.48 -24.91 -53.32
C ILE A 56 -1.99 -25.94 -52.32
N ALA A 57 -0.77 -25.86 -51.80
CA ALA A 57 -0.28 -26.77 -50.76
C ALA A 57 -0.97 -26.49 -49.41
N LEU A 58 -1.24 -25.24 -49.06
CA LEU A 58 -1.97 -24.86 -47.84
C LEU A 58 -3.44 -25.21 -47.97
N SER A 59 -4.07 -25.00 -49.12
CA SER A 59 -5.46 -25.42 -49.35
C SER A 59 -5.57 -26.93 -49.49
N CYS A 60 -4.64 -27.63 -50.12
CA CYS A 60 -4.58 -29.10 -50.11
C CYS A 60 -4.25 -29.66 -48.72
N ASN A 61 -3.43 -29.01 -47.90
CA ASN A 61 -3.15 -29.43 -46.51
C ASN A 61 -4.31 -29.05 -45.58
N TYR A 62 -5.01 -27.94 -45.84
CA TYR A 62 -6.22 -27.55 -45.13
C TYR A 62 -7.39 -28.47 -45.50
N PHE A 63 -7.59 -28.80 -46.77
CA PHE A 63 -8.59 -29.77 -47.24
C PHE A 63 -8.20 -31.21 -46.86
N ALA A 64 -6.92 -31.58 -46.87
CA ALA A 64 -6.48 -32.87 -46.36
C ALA A 64 -6.65 -32.97 -44.84
N ASN A 65 -6.40 -31.93 -44.05
CA ASN A 65 -6.67 -31.94 -42.60
C ASN A 65 -8.18 -31.81 -42.27
N PHE A 66 -8.96 -31.14 -43.13
CA PHE A 66 -10.41 -31.01 -42.96
C PHE A 66 -11.16 -32.30 -43.34
N PHE A 67 -10.63 -33.10 -44.26
CA PHE A 67 -11.19 -34.41 -44.64
C PHE A 67 -10.47 -35.63 -44.03
N SER A 68 -9.36 -35.47 -43.30
CA SER A 68 -8.70 -36.56 -42.55
C SER A 68 -8.91 -36.54 -41.03
N SER A 69 -9.70 -35.59 -40.49
CA SER A 69 -10.12 -35.64 -39.09
C SER A 69 -11.41 -36.43 -38.88
N THR A 70 -11.53 -37.63 -39.45
CA THR A 70 -12.29 -38.67 -38.76
C THR A 70 -11.38 -39.16 -37.63
N SER A 71 -11.58 -38.67 -36.40
CA SER A 71 -10.91 -39.24 -35.25
C SER A 71 -11.16 -40.75 -35.27
N LYS A 72 -10.11 -41.56 -35.28
CA LYS A 72 -10.28 -43.02 -35.19
C LYS A 72 -11.15 -43.31 -33.95
N PRO A 73 -12.22 -44.12 -34.08
CA PRO A 73 -13.02 -44.51 -32.92
C PRO A 73 -12.14 -45.26 -31.91
N PHE A 74 -12.51 -45.23 -30.63
CA PHE A 74 -11.83 -46.07 -29.65
C PHE A 74 -12.15 -47.55 -29.89
N CYS A 75 -11.21 -48.45 -29.60
CA CYS A 75 -11.48 -49.89 -29.64
C CYS A 75 -12.35 -50.26 -28.41
N ASP A 76 -13.37 -51.09 -28.62
CA ASP A 76 -14.33 -51.45 -27.59
C ASP A 76 -13.71 -52.34 -26.50
N SER A 77 -14.08 -52.10 -25.24
CA SER A 77 -13.43 -52.68 -24.05
C SER A 77 -13.67 -54.18 -23.84
N ASP A 78 -14.66 -54.78 -24.52
CA ASP A 78 -15.11 -56.17 -24.33
C ASP A 78 -14.49 -57.21 -25.30
N LEU A 79 -13.51 -56.83 -26.13
CA LEU A 79 -12.82 -57.79 -26.99
C LEU A 79 -11.64 -58.42 -26.25
N ASP A 80 -11.88 -59.63 -25.74
CA ASP A 80 -10.88 -60.50 -25.14
C ASP A 80 -9.60 -60.55 -25.99
N SER A 81 -8.49 -60.34 -25.30
CA SER A 81 -7.14 -60.33 -25.85
C SER A 81 -6.87 -61.53 -26.75
N THR A 82 -6.76 -61.32 -28.05
CA THR A 82 -5.69 -61.82 -28.94
C THR A 82 -6.04 -61.53 -30.40
N ASN A 83 -5.14 -60.81 -31.06
CA ASN A 83 -4.93 -60.66 -32.51
C ASN A 83 -5.19 -59.26 -33.07
N SER A 84 -4.09 -58.69 -33.61
CA SER A 84 -4.00 -57.56 -34.53
C SER A 84 -4.72 -56.28 -34.11
N PHE A 85 -3.98 -55.31 -33.56
CA PHE A 85 -4.40 -53.92 -33.58
C PHE A 85 -4.60 -53.52 -35.05
N SER A 86 -5.85 -53.48 -35.49
CA SER A 86 -6.19 -52.92 -36.79
C SER A 86 -5.82 -51.43 -36.77
N ASP A 87 -5.25 -50.92 -37.85
CA ASP A 87 -4.94 -49.50 -38.00
C ASP A 87 -6.21 -48.59 -37.98
N SER A 88 -7.40 -49.14 -37.70
CA SER A 88 -8.69 -48.44 -37.74
C SER A 88 -9.21 -47.89 -36.42
N CYS A 89 -8.70 -48.29 -35.23
CA CYS A 89 -9.17 -47.77 -33.93
C CYS A 89 -8.02 -47.42 -32.96
N GLU A 90 -8.28 -46.52 -32.01
CA GLU A 90 -7.33 -46.15 -30.94
C GLU A 90 -7.62 -46.92 -29.65
N PRO A 91 -6.59 -47.32 -28.86
CA PRO A 91 -6.81 -48.07 -27.63
C PRO A 91 -7.59 -47.24 -26.59
N CYS A 92 -8.49 -47.90 -25.86
CA CYS A 92 -9.29 -47.25 -24.83
C CYS A 92 -8.39 -46.74 -23.67
N PRO A 93 -8.52 -45.47 -23.25
CA PRO A 93 -7.71 -44.90 -22.17
C PRO A 93 -8.04 -45.52 -20.81
N SER A 94 -7.07 -45.48 -19.88
CA SER A 94 -7.27 -45.92 -18.51
C SER A 94 -8.37 -45.12 -17.80
N ASN A 95 -9.11 -45.80 -16.93
CA ASN A 95 -10.24 -45.25 -16.16
C ASN A 95 -11.46 -44.80 -16.99
N GLY A 96 -11.64 -45.36 -18.20
CA GLY A 96 -12.84 -45.24 -19.00
C GLY A 96 -13.21 -46.53 -19.71
N GLU A 97 -14.45 -46.59 -20.15
CA GLU A 97 -15.06 -47.68 -20.90
C GLU A 97 -15.37 -47.19 -22.31
N CYS A 98 -15.00 -48.00 -23.30
CA CYS A 98 -15.20 -47.67 -24.69
C CYS A 98 -16.19 -48.65 -25.31
N TYR A 99 -17.28 -48.12 -25.89
CA TYR A 99 -18.28 -48.92 -26.59
C TYR A 99 -18.72 -48.22 -27.88
N GLN A 100 -18.78 -48.97 -28.98
CA GLN A 100 -19.02 -48.46 -30.33
C GLN A 100 -18.17 -47.24 -30.69
N GLY A 101 -16.90 -47.23 -30.27
CA GLY A 101 -16.00 -46.11 -30.57
C GLY A 101 -16.16 -44.86 -29.72
N LYS A 102 -17.06 -44.85 -28.73
CA LYS A 102 -17.28 -43.74 -27.80
C LYS A 102 -16.67 -44.04 -26.44
N LEU A 103 -15.97 -43.06 -25.88
CA LEU A 103 -15.39 -43.11 -24.53
C LEU A 103 -16.35 -42.52 -23.50
N GLU A 104 -16.66 -43.33 -22.49
CA GLU A 104 -17.35 -42.94 -21.26
C GLU A 104 -16.40 -43.16 -20.07
N CYS A 105 -16.27 -42.17 -19.18
CA CYS A 105 -15.32 -42.28 -18.06
C CYS A 105 -15.96 -42.96 -16.87
N PHE A 106 -15.19 -43.76 -16.12
CA PHE A 106 -15.70 -44.35 -14.88
C PHE A 106 -16.11 -43.27 -13.88
N HIS A 107 -17.09 -43.57 -13.02
CA HIS A 107 -17.54 -42.66 -11.97
C HIS A 107 -16.35 -42.19 -11.11
N GLY A 108 -16.22 -40.87 -10.93
CA GLY A 108 -15.05 -40.25 -10.31
C GLY A 108 -14.05 -39.62 -11.29
N TYR A 109 -14.23 -39.82 -12.60
CA TYR A 109 -13.35 -39.29 -13.65
C TYR A 109 -14.17 -38.51 -14.70
N ARG A 110 -13.69 -37.33 -15.09
CA ARG A 110 -14.30 -36.48 -16.11
C ARG A 110 -13.49 -36.53 -17.41
N ARG A 111 -14.19 -36.60 -18.54
CA ARG A 111 -13.56 -36.67 -19.86
C ARG A 111 -12.87 -35.35 -20.22
N ARG A 112 -11.55 -35.40 -20.45
CA ARG A 112 -10.76 -34.25 -20.89
C ARG A 112 -9.99 -34.62 -22.16
N GLY A 113 -10.59 -34.29 -23.31
CA GLY A 113 -10.10 -34.77 -24.60
C GLY A 113 -10.30 -36.27 -24.75
N LYS A 114 -9.21 -37.01 -25.02
CA LYS A 114 -9.17 -38.47 -25.18
C LYS A 114 -8.78 -39.23 -23.90
N LEU A 115 -8.80 -38.57 -22.74
CA LEU A 115 -8.40 -39.14 -21.45
C LEU A 115 -9.51 -38.97 -20.41
N CYS A 116 -9.59 -39.92 -19.49
CA CYS A 116 -10.42 -39.84 -18.29
C CYS A 116 -9.54 -39.39 -17.12
N VAL A 117 -9.80 -38.18 -16.61
CA VAL A 117 -9.00 -37.54 -15.56
C VAL A 117 -9.86 -37.42 -14.31
N GLU A 118 -9.29 -37.63 -13.12
CA GLU A 118 -10.04 -37.54 -11.85
C GLU A 118 -10.83 -36.24 -11.76
N ASP A 119 -12.08 -36.36 -11.36
CA ASP A 119 -12.98 -35.23 -11.21
C ASP A 119 -12.55 -34.37 -10.03
N ARG A 120 -12.04 -33.18 -10.35
CA ARG A 120 -11.56 -32.21 -9.38
C ARG A 120 -12.65 -31.79 -8.40
N ASP A 121 -13.90 -31.74 -8.85
CA ASP A 121 -15.03 -31.30 -8.03
C ASP A 121 -15.35 -32.37 -6.95
N ILE A 122 -15.22 -33.66 -7.28
CA ILE A 122 -15.38 -34.77 -6.34
C ILE A 122 -14.24 -34.78 -5.31
N ASN A 123 -13.00 -34.55 -5.76
CA ASN A 123 -11.85 -34.52 -4.86
C ASN A 123 -11.92 -33.34 -3.89
N GLU A 124 -12.32 -32.16 -4.38
CA GLU A 124 -12.51 -30.96 -3.54
C GLU A 124 -13.68 -31.14 -2.55
N THR A 125 -14.77 -31.79 -2.97
CA THR A 125 -15.91 -32.10 -2.10
C THR A 125 -15.52 -33.10 -1.01
N ALA A 126 -14.76 -34.15 -1.39
CA ALA A 126 -14.26 -35.14 -0.44
C ALA A 126 -13.31 -34.52 0.61
N GLU A 127 -12.44 -33.59 0.20
CA GLU A 127 -11.53 -32.88 1.11
C GLU A 127 -12.28 -31.95 2.09
N LYS A 128 -13.32 -31.27 1.61
CA LYS A 128 -14.19 -30.43 2.47
C LYS A 128 -14.93 -31.29 3.50
N LEU A 129 -15.52 -32.41 3.09
CA LEU A 129 -16.24 -33.32 3.98
C LEU A 129 -15.31 -34.05 4.97
N SER A 130 -14.11 -34.47 4.54
CA SER A 130 -13.14 -35.09 5.45
C SER A 130 -12.66 -34.12 6.53
N LYS A 131 -12.45 -32.84 6.18
CA LYS A 131 -12.04 -31.81 7.13
C LYS A 131 -13.16 -31.44 8.10
N TRP A 132 -14.41 -31.45 7.64
CA TRP A 132 -15.57 -31.27 8.52
C TRP A 132 -15.66 -32.40 9.57
N GLN A 133 -15.47 -33.66 9.14
CA GLN A 133 -15.45 -34.82 10.03
C GLN A 133 -14.29 -34.77 11.04
N GLU A 134 -13.09 -34.38 10.60
CA GLU A 134 -11.93 -34.17 11.48
C GLU A 134 -12.27 -33.17 12.60
N VAL A 135 -12.82 -32.00 12.25
CA VAL A 135 -13.19 -30.96 13.21
C VAL A 135 -14.21 -31.47 14.22
N ARG A 136 -15.21 -32.24 13.76
CA ARG A 136 -16.26 -32.80 14.62
C ARG A 136 -15.68 -33.79 15.63
N LEU A 137 -14.91 -34.77 15.17
CA LEU A 137 -14.30 -35.80 16.02
C LEU A 137 -13.26 -35.21 16.98
N CYS A 138 -12.44 -34.26 16.53
CA CYS A 138 -11.47 -33.59 17.38
C CYS A 138 -12.13 -32.68 18.43
N LYS A 139 -13.26 -32.02 18.12
CA LYS A 139 -14.03 -31.25 19.11
C LYS A 139 -14.66 -32.15 20.17
N ALA A 140 -15.23 -33.29 19.76
CA ALA A 140 -15.80 -34.27 20.69
C ALA A 140 -14.73 -34.83 21.65
N TYR A 141 -13.56 -35.17 21.10
CA TYR A 141 -12.44 -35.65 21.92
C TYR A 141 -11.88 -34.56 22.84
N ALA A 142 -11.78 -33.31 22.36
CA ALA A 142 -11.36 -32.17 23.19
C ALA A 142 -12.34 -31.88 24.34
N GLN A 143 -13.65 -32.04 24.12
CA GLN A 143 -14.67 -31.92 25.16
C GLN A 143 -14.51 -33.00 26.23
N LEU A 144 -14.22 -34.25 25.83
CA LEU A 144 -13.92 -35.33 26.76
C LEU A 144 -12.69 -35.01 27.63
N LEU A 145 -11.60 -34.52 27.02
CA LEU A 145 -10.39 -34.13 27.75
C LEU A 145 -10.61 -33.00 28.76
N CYS A 146 -11.65 -32.18 28.58
CA CYS A 146 -11.94 -31.02 29.42
C CYS A 146 -13.02 -31.27 30.49
N HIS A 147 -14.05 -32.03 30.15
CA HIS A 147 -15.26 -32.18 30.97
C HIS A 147 -15.62 -33.64 31.29
N GLY A 148 -14.91 -34.62 30.71
CA GLY A 148 -15.21 -36.05 30.90
C GLY A 148 -16.44 -36.54 30.14
N THR A 149 -16.97 -35.77 29.19
CA THR A 149 -18.17 -36.09 28.40
C THR A 149 -17.82 -36.30 26.92
N GLY A 150 -18.19 -37.45 26.34
CA GLY A 150 -18.02 -37.77 24.91
C GLY A 150 -17.48 -39.18 24.65
N THR A 151 -17.31 -39.54 23.38
CA THR A 151 -16.69 -40.80 22.94
C THR A 151 -15.33 -40.53 22.28
N VAL A 152 -14.32 -41.37 22.56
CA VAL A 152 -12.96 -41.22 22.00
C VAL A 152 -12.87 -41.79 20.58
N TRP A 153 -13.60 -42.86 20.33
CA TRP A 153 -13.59 -43.62 19.09
C TRP A 153 -14.98 -43.57 18.47
N ALA A 154 -15.07 -43.16 17.20
CA ALA A 154 -16.30 -43.17 16.43
C ALA A 154 -16.28 -44.34 15.44
N GLY A 155 -17.38 -45.08 15.32
CA GLY A 155 -17.47 -46.20 14.38
C GLY A 155 -17.62 -45.71 12.94
N GLU A 156 -17.13 -46.48 11.98
CA GLU A 156 -17.25 -46.16 10.56
C GLU A 156 -18.70 -45.93 10.13
N HIS A 157 -19.65 -46.67 10.72
CA HIS A 157 -21.09 -46.48 10.50
C HIS A 157 -21.62 -45.11 10.95
N ASP A 158 -21.02 -44.49 11.97
CA ASP A 158 -21.48 -43.20 12.49
C ASP A 158 -21.03 -42.10 11.54
N ILE A 159 -19.80 -42.24 11.01
CA ILE A 159 -19.26 -41.36 9.99
C ILE A 159 -20.08 -41.48 8.69
N TRP A 160 -20.47 -42.69 8.31
CA TRP A 160 -21.34 -42.90 7.15
C TRP A 160 -22.69 -42.19 7.32
N ASN A 161 -23.37 -42.37 8.45
CA ASN A 161 -24.66 -41.70 8.72
C ASN A 161 -24.50 -40.17 8.78
N ASP A 162 -23.42 -39.68 9.38
CA ASP A 162 -23.15 -38.23 9.45
C ASP A 162 -22.88 -37.60 8.08
N LEU A 163 -22.35 -38.36 7.13
CA LEU A 163 -22.17 -37.90 5.75
C LEU A 163 -23.50 -37.86 4.98
N ASP A 164 -24.50 -38.63 5.42
CA ASP A 164 -25.80 -38.77 4.75
C ASP A 164 -26.72 -37.61 5.09
N ASP A 165 -26.60 -37.14 6.33
CA ASP A 165 -27.34 -35.98 6.83
C ASP A 165 -26.72 -34.63 6.39
N HIS A 166 -25.58 -34.64 5.68
CA HIS A 166 -24.87 -33.43 5.29
C HIS A 166 -25.43 -32.81 3.99
N GLU A 167 -25.74 -31.51 3.99
CA GLU A 167 -26.39 -30.79 2.87
C GLU A 167 -25.70 -30.98 1.50
N LEU A 168 -24.35 -31.03 1.48
CA LEU A 168 -23.53 -31.27 0.28
C LEU A 168 -23.81 -32.60 -0.42
N MET A 169 -24.43 -33.57 0.25
CA MET A 169 -24.67 -34.92 -0.26
C MET A 169 -26.12 -35.14 -0.73
N GLN A 170 -27.02 -34.17 -0.55
CA GLN A 170 -28.47 -34.32 -0.80
C GLN A 170 -28.87 -34.27 -2.29
N ASN A 171 -27.99 -33.84 -3.21
CA ASN A 171 -28.29 -33.64 -4.63
C ASN A 171 -27.35 -34.39 -5.60
N VAL A 172 -26.63 -35.41 -5.14
CA VAL A 172 -25.64 -36.16 -5.94
C VAL A 172 -26.25 -37.45 -6.49
N ASP A 173 -25.90 -37.84 -7.72
CA ASP A 173 -26.32 -39.13 -8.27
C ASP A 173 -25.86 -40.31 -7.38
N ASN A 174 -26.60 -41.41 -7.36
CA ASN A 174 -26.39 -42.51 -6.40
C ASN A 174 -25.01 -43.20 -6.53
N ALA A 175 -24.40 -43.19 -7.74
CA ALA A 175 -23.11 -43.81 -8.02
C ALA A 175 -21.92 -42.87 -7.70
N THR A 176 -22.02 -41.60 -8.07
CA THR A 176 -21.09 -40.52 -7.69
C THR A 176 -21.10 -40.29 -6.18
N TYR A 177 -22.26 -40.43 -5.54
CA TYR A 177 -22.43 -40.37 -4.10
C TYR A 177 -21.62 -41.45 -3.39
N LEU A 178 -21.73 -42.71 -3.82
CA LEU A 178 -20.99 -43.85 -3.25
C LEU A 178 -19.47 -43.73 -3.43
N TYR A 179 -19.02 -43.22 -4.57
CA TYR A 179 -17.60 -42.99 -4.84
C TYR A 179 -17.04 -41.85 -3.98
N THR A 180 -17.76 -40.71 -3.88
CA THR A 180 -17.36 -39.56 -3.04
C THR A 180 -17.24 -39.99 -1.58
N LYS A 181 -18.22 -40.75 -1.10
CA LYS A 181 -18.23 -41.41 0.20
C LYS A 181 -16.95 -42.21 0.48
N ARG A 182 -16.58 -43.11 -0.44
CA ARG A 182 -15.36 -43.92 -0.32
C ARG A 182 -14.10 -43.07 -0.27
N ARG A 183 -14.03 -42.02 -1.09
CA ARG A 183 -12.90 -41.09 -1.12
C ARG A 183 -12.77 -40.27 0.17
N VAL A 184 -13.89 -39.89 0.79
CA VAL A 184 -13.90 -39.23 2.11
C VAL A 184 -13.28 -40.15 3.16
N ILE A 185 -13.71 -41.43 3.23
CA ILE A 185 -13.13 -42.39 4.18
C ILE A 185 -11.63 -42.60 3.91
N GLU A 186 -11.19 -42.78 2.66
CA GLU A 186 -9.77 -42.89 2.32
C GLU A 186 -8.94 -41.68 2.79
N THR A 187 -9.53 -40.49 2.74
CA THR A 187 -8.89 -39.24 3.18
C THR A 187 -8.86 -39.14 4.71
N ILE A 188 -9.97 -39.50 5.39
CA ILE A 188 -10.06 -39.52 6.86
C ILE A 188 -9.04 -40.49 7.46
N VAL A 189 -8.82 -41.65 6.84
CA VAL A 189 -7.81 -42.63 7.27
C VAL A 189 -6.40 -42.05 7.33
N LYS A 190 -6.09 -41.07 6.46
CA LYS A 190 -4.79 -40.40 6.46
C LYS A 190 -4.67 -39.34 7.56
N LEU A 191 -5.80 -38.84 8.05
CA LEU A 191 -5.87 -37.71 8.99
C LEU A 191 -6.06 -38.16 10.45
N LEU A 192 -6.75 -39.29 10.68
CA LEU A 192 -7.16 -39.76 11.99
C LEU A 192 -6.52 -41.12 12.36
N GLU A 193 -6.40 -41.40 13.65
CA GLU A 193 -5.98 -42.71 14.15
C GLU A 193 -7.10 -43.73 13.89
N THR A 194 -6.75 -44.90 13.34
CA THR A 194 -7.73 -45.95 13.03
C THR A 194 -7.45 -47.23 13.81
N ARG A 195 -8.49 -47.91 14.30
CA ARG A 195 -8.41 -49.27 14.85
C ARG A 195 -9.59 -50.11 14.39
N THR A 196 -9.50 -51.43 14.53
CA THR A 196 -10.64 -52.33 14.33
C THR A 196 -11.06 -52.90 15.67
N ASN A 197 -12.35 -52.83 16.01
CA ASN A 197 -12.87 -53.36 17.25
C ASN A 197 -13.10 -54.89 17.17
N SER A 198 -13.47 -55.51 18.30
CA SER A 198 -13.66 -56.96 18.41
C SER A 198 -14.77 -57.53 17.52
N HIS A 199 -15.63 -56.67 16.96
CA HIS A 199 -16.71 -57.05 16.03
C HIS A 199 -16.32 -56.83 14.56
N GLY A 200 -15.06 -56.49 14.27
CA GLY A 200 -14.57 -56.25 12.92
C GLY A 200 -14.90 -54.87 12.35
N ILE A 201 -15.48 -53.96 13.16
CA ILE A 201 -15.86 -52.61 12.72
C ILE A 201 -14.66 -51.68 12.88
N ARG A 202 -14.39 -50.86 11.87
CA ARG A 202 -13.33 -49.83 11.91
C ARG A 202 -13.81 -48.63 12.72
N GLU A 203 -12.93 -48.13 13.58
CA GLU A 203 -13.16 -46.97 14.43
C GLU A 203 -12.07 -45.93 14.23
N PHE A 204 -12.44 -44.66 14.37
CA PHE A 204 -11.59 -43.50 14.13
C PHE A 204 -11.46 -42.65 15.40
N LYS A 205 -10.24 -42.18 15.68
CA LYS A 205 -9.92 -41.31 16.81
C LYS A 205 -9.08 -40.12 16.33
N CYS A 206 -9.38 -38.94 16.86
CA CYS A 206 -8.55 -37.76 16.64
C CYS A 206 -7.20 -37.90 17.37
N PRO A 207 -6.05 -37.64 16.71
CA PRO A 207 -4.73 -37.67 17.35
C PRO A 207 -4.67 -36.74 18.57
N ASP A 208 -3.96 -37.18 19.61
CA ASP A 208 -3.94 -36.47 20.91
C ASP A 208 -3.40 -35.04 20.77
N SER A 209 -2.37 -34.83 19.95
CA SER A 209 -1.78 -33.51 19.66
C SER A 209 -2.75 -32.57 18.95
N LEU A 210 -3.58 -33.10 18.05
CA LEU A 210 -4.58 -32.34 17.31
C LEU A 210 -5.77 -31.99 18.21
N ALA A 211 -6.21 -32.93 19.06
CA ALA A 211 -7.28 -32.70 20.03
C ALA A 211 -6.93 -31.60 21.06
N GLU A 212 -5.65 -31.44 21.42
CA GLU A 212 -5.20 -30.34 22.27
C GLU A 212 -5.50 -28.97 21.65
N TYR A 213 -5.39 -28.85 20.33
CA TYR A 213 -5.65 -27.62 19.59
C TYR A 213 -7.13 -27.20 19.66
N TYR A 214 -8.05 -28.15 19.74
CA TYR A 214 -9.50 -27.91 19.80
C TYR A 214 -10.05 -27.72 21.23
N LYS A 215 -9.19 -27.75 22.27
CA LYS A 215 -9.60 -27.48 23.66
C LYS A 215 -10.19 -26.07 23.80
N PRO A 216 -11.41 -25.91 24.37
CA PRO A 216 -12.00 -24.61 24.63
C PRO A 216 -11.08 -23.72 25.48
N PHE A 217 -11.04 -22.42 25.16
CA PHE A 217 -10.29 -21.41 25.91
C PHE A 217 -10.48 -21.46 27.44
N PRO A 218 -11.70 -21.59 27.99
CA PRO A 218 -11.90 -21.69 29.44
C PRO A 218 -11.25 -22.95 30.07
N CYS A 219 -11.16 -24.06 29.34
CA CYS A 219 -10.51 -25.29 29.81
C CYS A 219 -8.99 -25.11 29.89
N ARG A 220 -8.38 -24.46 28.90
CA ARG A 220 -6.93 -24.13 28.92
C ARG A 220 -6.60 -23.19 30.07
N ILE A 221 -7.43 -22.19 30.33
CA ILE A 221 -7.28 -21.28 31.47
C ILE A 221 -7.38 -22.04 32.79
N ARG A 222 -8.38 -22.91 32.96
CA ARG A 222 -8.54 -23.71 34.18
C ARG A 222 -7.33 -24.59 34.45
N HIS A 223 -6.78 -25.23 33.42
CA HIS A 223 -5.59 -26.05 33.52
C HIS A 223 -4.33 -25.21 33.85
N LEU A 224 -4.16 -24.05 33.22
CA LEU A 224 -3.05 -23.13 33.47
C LEU A 224 -3.08 -22.55 34.88
N ILE A 225 -4.27 -22.13 35.36
CA ILE A 225 -4.49 -21.62 36.72
C ILE A 225 -4.20 -22.72 37.72
N SER A 226 -4.71 -23.94 37.51
CA SER A 226 -4.48 -25.07 38.43
C SER A 226 -3.00 -25.44 38.52
N LYS A 227 -2.23 -25.33 37.42
CA LYS A 227 -0.81 -25.70 37.38
C LYS A 227 0.11 -24.64 38.01
N HIS A 228 -0.31 -23.38 38.03
CA HIS A 228 0.52 -22.26 38.47
C HIS A 228 -0.10 -21.44 39.62
N VAL A 229 -1.10 -21.99 40.32
CA VAL A 229 -1.80 -21.26 41.39
C VAL A 229 -0.84 -20.82 42.52
N LEU A 230 0.18 -21.63 42.82
CA LEU A 230 1.18 -21.36 43.84
C LEU A 230 2.16 -20.23 43.46
N THR A 231 2.31 -19.91 42.16
CA THR A 231 3.18 -18.82 41.69
C THR A 231 2.41 -17.56 41.34
N ILE A 232 1.18 -17.68 40.82
CA ILE A 232 0.37 -16.54 40.38
C ILE A 232 -0.10 -15.69 41.58
N VAL A 233 -0.57 -16.33 42.65
CA VAL A 233 -1.09 -15.64 43.84
C VAL A 233 -0.05 -14.70 44.49
N PRO A 234 1.20 -15.12 44.77
CA PRO A 234 2.20 -14.22 45.35
C PRO A 234 2.67 -13.12 44.39
N VAL A 235 2.72 -13.37 43.08
CA VAL A 235 3.08 -12.34 42.08
C VAL A 235 2.01 -11.26 42.00
N CYS A 236 0.72 -11.64 41.98
CA CYS A 236 -0.38 -10.69 42.00
C CYS A 236 -0.39 -9.85 43.28
N ALA A 237 -0.14 -10.46 44.44
CA ALA A 237 -0.01 -9.73 45.70
C ALA A 237 1.16 -8.73 45.67
N GLY A 238 2.31 -9.13 45.13
CA GLY A 238 3.47 -8.25 44.94
C GLY A 238 3.19 -7.08 44.00
N LEU A 239 2.49 -7.31 42.88
CA LEU A 239 2.11 -6.26 41.94
C LEU A 239 1.13 -5.25 42.56
N ILE A 240 0.18 -5.71 43.36
CA ILE A 240 -0.75 -4.84 44.08
C ILE A 240 0.00 -3.98 45.11
N LEU A 241 0.96 -4.57 45.85
CA LEU A 241 1.78 -3.83 46.81
C LEU A 241 2.66 -2.76 46.12
N CYS A 242 3.28 -3.12 44.99
CA CYS A 242 4.06 -2.20 44.15
C CYS A 242 3.19 -1.07 43.57
N ALA A 243 1.98 -1.37 43.09
CA ALA A 243 1.05 -0.37 42.59
C ALA A 243 0.61 0.61 43.68
N MET A 244 0.34 0.12 44.89
CA MET A 244 0.01 0.97 46.04
C MET A 244 1.19 1.86 46.47
N LEU A 245 2.41 1.33 46.49
CA LEU A 245 3.62 2.11 46.78
C LEU A 245 3.88 3.17 45.71
N PHE A 246 3.75 2.80 44.43
CA PHE A 246 3.90 3.73 43.31
C PHE A 246 2.85 4.84 43.36
N TRP A 247 1.60 4.50 43.69
CA TRP A 247 0.53 5.48 43.89
C TRP A 247 0.86 6.45 45.03
N LYS A 248 1.33 5.94 46.18
CA LYS A 248 1.74 6.80 47.31
C LYS A 248 2.91 7.73 46.94
N VAL A 249 3.92 7.24 46.22
CA VAL A 249 5.05 8.06 45.77
C VAL A 249 4.61 9.11 44.77
N ARG A 250 3.76 8.73 43.81
CA ARG A 250 3.22 9.66 42.80
C ARG A 250 2.35 10.72 43.43
N GLN A 251 1.50 10.36 44.39
CA GLN A 251 0.67 11.29 45.15
C GLN A 251 1.53 12.29 45.93
N LYS A 252 2.61 11.84 46.59
CA LYS A 252 3.54 12.72 47.31
C LYS A 252 4.28 13.69 46.37
N ARG A 253 4.73 13.22 45.21
CA ARG A 253 5.38 14.09 44.19
C ARG A 253 4.40 15.11 43.61
N HIS A 254 3.17 14.70 43.32
CA HIS A 254 2.13 15.60 42.83
C HIS A 254 1.80 16.70 43.84
N LEU A 255 1.68 16.35 45.13
CA LEU A 255 1.42 17.31 46.20
C LEU A 255 2.55 18.36 46.31
N SER A 256 3.81 17.94 46.21
CA SER A 256 4.97 18.84 46.25
C SER A 256 5.02 19.77 45.04
N ALA A 257 4.86 19.24 43.83
CA ALA A 257 4.90 20.05 42.61
C ALA A 257 3.76 21.07 42.54
N ARG A 258 2.56 20.68 42.98
CA ARG A 258 1.40 21.58 43.02
C ARG A 258 1.56 22.67 44.10
N ALA A 259 2.17 22.34 45.25
CA ALA A 259 2.47 23.34 46.28
C ALA A 259 3.52 24.36 45.79
N GLU A 260 4.57 23.94 45.08
CA GLU A 260 5.55 24.84 44.48
C GLU A 260 4.93 25.77 43.42
N GLU A 261 4.01 25.26 42.59
CA GLU A 261 3.29 26.08 41.62
C GLU A 261 2.43 27.16 42.31
N LEU A 262 1.68 26.77 43.35
CA LEU A 262 0.86 27.71 44.12
C LEU A 262 1.71 28.74 44.86
N TYR A 263 2.88 28.33 45.39
CA TYR A 263 3.84 29.24 46.00
C TYR A 263 4.34 30.30 45.01
N ASN A 264 4.70 29.93 43.78
CA ASN A 264 5.11 30.89 42.76
C ASN A 264 3.98 31.88 42.42
N GLN A 265 2.74 31.38 42.30
CA GLN A 265 1.56 32.25 42.07
C GLN A 265 1.31 33.22 43.24
N VAL A 266 1.52 32.78 44.49
CA VAL A 266 1.46 33.65 45.67
C VAL A 266 2.51 34.76 45.56
N CYS A 267 3.76 34.42 45.24
CA CYS A 267 4.83 35.39 45.12
C CYS A 267 4.56 36.41 44.00
N ASP A 268 4.12 35.96 42.82
CA ASP A 268 3.76 36.85 41.71
C ASP A 268 2.63 37.82 42.10
N MET A 269 1.59 37.33 42.79
CA MET A 269 0.48 38.17 43.25
C MET A 269 0.90 39.19 44.32
N LEU A 270 1.77 38.79 45.25
CA LEU A 270 2.30 39.69 46.29
C LEU A 270 3.22 40.76 45.67
N GLU A 271 4.06 40.39 44.71
CA GLU A 271 4.94 41.31 43.99
C GLU A 271 4.13 42.30 43.12
N GLU A 272 3.14 41.82 42.35
CA GLU A 272 2.25 42.69 41.57
C GLU A 272 1.43 43.63 42.47
N ASN A 273 0.94 43.16 43.63
CA ASN A 273 0.20 44.00 44.57
C ASN A 273 1.10 45.10 45.17
N ALA A 274 2.35 44.78 45.50
CA ALA A 274 3.33 45.74 45.98
C ALA A 274 3.76 46.75 44.90
N LEU A 275 3.83 46.34 43.62
CA LEU A 275 4.08 47.26 42.50
C LEU A 275 2.88 48.18 42.24
N ARG A 276 1.65 47.65 42.33
CA ARG A 276 0.42 48.43 42.19
C ARG A 276 0.23 49.46 43.29
N SER A 277 0.47 49.08 44.55
CA SER A 277 0.35 50.00 45.70
C SER A 277 1.33 51.16 45.60
N LYS A 278 2.52 50.97 45.01
CA LYS A 278 3.51 52.03 44.73
C LYS A 278 3.14 52.93 43.54
N SER A 279 2.36 52.44 42.57
CA SER A 279 1.97 53.21 41.37
C SER A 279 0.78 54.16 41.60
N ILE A 280 -0.02 53.90 42.65
CA ILE A 280 -1.17 54.72 43.02
C ILE A 280 -0.71 55.66 44.14
N ASN A 281 -0.72 56.97 43.90
CA ASN A 281 -0.41 57.97 44.94
C ASN A 281 -1.37 57.83 46.14
N GLY A 282 -0.94 57.06 47.15
CA GLY A 282 -1.36 57.17 48.55
C GLY A 282 -2.66 56.48 48.99
N GLY A 283 -2.97 55.25 48.56
CA GLY A 283 -4.16 54.56 49.12
C GLY A 283 -4.35 53.06 48.91
N GLY A 284 -3.40 52.32 48.34
CA GLY A 284 -3.51 50.86 48.17
C GLY A 284 -2.73 50.10 49.25
N ASP A 285 -3.37 49.12 49.90
CA ASP A 285 -2.69 48.24 50.86
C ASP A 285 -1.62 47.38 50.16
N SER A 286 -0.38 47.43 50.64
CA SER A 286 0.78 46.65 50.16
C SER A 286 0.75 45.16 50.55
N TRP A 287 -0.20 44.78 51.40
CA TRP A 287 -0.31 43.47 52.04
C TRP A 287 -1.61 42.76 51.61
N VAL A 288 -1.61 41.43 51.64
CA VAL A 288 -2.76 40.60 51.26
C VAL A 288 -3.09 39.61 52.38
N VAL A 289 -4.38 39.35 52.64
CA VAL A 289 -4.79 38.37 53.66
C VAL A 289 -4.50 36.94 53.20
N ALA A 290 -3.76 36.17 53.99
CA ALA A 290 -3.34 34.81 53.64
C ALA A 290 -4.52 33.85 53.38
N SER A 291 -5.60 33.96 54.17
CA SER A 291 -6.81 33.15 53.96
C SER A 291 -7.53 33.50 52.67
N TRP A 292 -7.43 34.75 52.19
CA TRP A 292 -7.97 35.13 50.89
C TRP A 292 -7.16 34.54 49.75
N LEU A 293 -5.82 34.55 49.82
CA LEU A 293 -4.94 33.90 48.83
C LEU A 293 -5.23 32.40 48.72
N ARG A 294 -5.42 31.73 49.86
CA ARG A 294 -5.82 30.32 49.90
C ARG A 294 -7.11 30.07 49.13
N ASP A 295 -8.13 30.84 49.44
CA ASP A 295 -9.47 30.62 48.89
C ASP A 295 -9.54 31.06 47.41
N HIS A 296 -8.68 32.00 47.00
CA HIS A 296 -8.56 32.46 45.61
C HIS A 296 -7.80 31.47 44.72
N LEU A 297 -6.70 30.91 45.22
CA LEU A 297 -5.79 30.06 44.43
C LEU A 297 -6.17 28.57 44.44
N LEU A 298 -6.77 28.06 45.53
CA LEU A 298 -7.20 26.67 45.61
C LEU A 298 -8.59 26.42 45.01
N LEU A 299 -8.70 25.37 44.20
CA LEU A 299 -9.99 24.87 43.71
C LEU A 299 -10.85 24.33 44.87
N PRO A 300 -12.20 24.38 44.78
CA PRO A 300 -13.09 23.89 45.85
C PRO A 300 -12.84 22.44 46.31
N ARG A 301 -12.29 21.58 45.44
CA ARG A 301 -11.90 20.20 45.78
C ARG A 301 -10.57 20.12 46.53
N GLU A 302 -9.62 21.02 46.22
CA GLU A 302 -8.30 21.09 46.85
C GLU A 302 -8.36 21.67 48.27
N ARG A 303 -9.33 22.55 48.54
CA ARG A 303 -9.57 23.11 49.90
C ARG A 303 -9.92 22.05 50.95
N LYS A 304 -10.28 20.83 50.54
CA LYS A 304 -10.55 19.70 51.44
C LYS A 304 -9.27 19.00 51.92
N ASP A 305 -8.14 19.21 51.26
CA ASP A 305 -6.85 18.65 51.68
C ASP A 305 -6.00 19.72 52.39
N PRO A 306 -5.86 19.66 53.72
CA PRO A 306 -5.13 20.67 54.48
C PRO A 306 -3.61 20.63 54.21
N HIS A 307 -3.08 19.56 53.62
CA HIS A 307 -1.63 19.39 53.46
C HIS A 307 -1.03 20.24 52.34
N ILE A 308 -1.82 20.56 51.30
CA ILE A 308 -1.34 21.36 50.16
C ILE A 308 -1.04 22.79 50.62
N TRP A 309 -2.01 23.45 51.26
CA TRP A 309 -1.84 24.82 51.71
C TRP A 309 -0.80 24.95 52.82
N LYS A 310 -0.75 23.97 53.74
CA LYS A 310 0.28 23.93 54.78
C LYS A 310 1.70 23.90 54.18
N LYS A 311 1.89 23.18 53.07
CA LYS A 311 3.18 23.15 52.36
C LYS A 311 3.51 24.49 51.69
N VAL A 312 2.51 25.20 51.17
CA VAL A 312 2.68 26.56 50.64
C VAL A 312 3.05 27.52 51.77
N GLU A 313 2.41 27.44 52.94
CA GLU A 313 2.74 28.26 54.11
C GLU A 313 4.16 28.01 54.63
N GLU A 314 4.63 26.76 54.59
CA GLU A 314 6.02 26.41 54.89
C GLU A 314 7.00 27.05 53.89
N LEU A 315 6.72 26.96 52.59
CA LEU A 315 7.57 27.56 51.54
C LEU A 315 7.61 29.10 51.63
N VAL A 316 6.48 29.75 51.90
CA VAL A 316 6.41 31.20 52.11
C VAL A 316 7.14 31.61 53.39
N GLN A 317 7.05 30.81 54.46
CA GLN A 317 7.76 31.09 55.71
C GLN A 317 9.29 31.00 55.56
N GLU A 318 9.78 30.20 54.61
CA GLU A 318 11.20 30.09 54.27
C GLU A 318 11.67 31.17 53.28
N ASP A 319 10.77 31.92 52.64
CA ASP A 319 11.11 32.99 51.69
C ASP A 319 11.32 34.32 52.42
N SER A 320 12.58 34.78 52.46
CA SER A 320 12.96 36.05 53.08
C SER A 320 12.39 37.29 52.40
N ARG A 321 11.72 37.15 51.24
CA ARG A 321 11.06 38.24 50.51
C ARG A 321 9.64 38.53 50.98
N VAL A 322 9.04 37.65 51.79
CA VAL A 322 7.64 37.76 52.21
C VAL A 322 7.55 37.88 53.73
N ASP A 323 7.01 39.00 54.21
CA ASP A 323 6.74 39.20 55.62
C ASP A 323 5.35 38.69 56.01
N ARG A 324 5.28 38.04 57.18
CA ARG A 324 4.05 37.47 57.73
C ARG A 324 3.80 37.99 59.14
N TYR A 325 2.74 38.78 59.30
CA TYR A 325 2.40 39.36 60.59
C TYR A 325 0.87 39.46 60.77
N PRO A 326 0.37 39.48 62.02
CA PRO A 326 -1.05 39.69 62.29
C PRO A 326 -1.43 41.17 62.13
N LYS A 327 -2.54 41.43 61.44
CA LYS A 327 -3.09 42.78 61.26
C LYS A 327 -4.60 42.77 61.49
N LEU A 328 -5.12 43.85 62.09
CA LEU A 328 -6.55 44.04 62.29
C LEU A 328 -7.21 44.45 60.97
N VAL A 329 -7.96 43.54 60.37
CA VAL A 329 -8.71 43.79 59.13
C VAL A 329 -10.21 43.72 59.46
N LYS A 330 -10.89 44.88 59.46
CA LYS A 330 -12.31 45.01 59.84
C LYS A 330 -12.63 44.48 61.24
N GLY A 331 -11.75 44.71 62.22
CA GLY A 331 -11.95 44.34 63.63
C GLY A 331 -11.52 42.92 64.01
N GLU A 332 -11.09 42.09 63.05
CA GLU A 332 -10.57 40.74 63.29
C GLU A 332 -9.05 40.69 63.06
N SER A 333 -8.31 40.03 63.96
CA SER A 333 -6.87 39.78 63.76
C SER A 333 -6.68 38.70 62.69
N LYS A 334 -6.10 39.08 61.54
CA LYS A 334 -5.84 38.17 60.41
C LYS A 334 -4.37 38.20 60.04
N VAL A 335 -3.83 37.05 59.65
CA VAL A 335 -2.46 36.94 59.14
C VAL A 335 -2.42 37.51 57.73
N VAL A 336 -1.55 38.49 57.52
CA VAL A 336 -1.33 39.14 56.23
C VAL A 336 0.07 38.84 55.74
N TRP A 337 0.22 38.75 54.42
CA TRP A 337 1.48 38.54 53.71
C TRP A 337 1.82 39.81 52.93
N GLU A 338 3.05 40.28 53.07
CA GLU A 338 3.54 41.51 52.44
C GLU A 338 4.87 41.25 51.73
N TRP A 339 5.02 41.79 50.51
CA TRP A 339 6.25 41.65 49.76
C TRP A 339 7.27 42.73 50.18
N GLN A 340 8.46 42.30 50.60
CA GLN A 340 9.55 43.20 50.98
C GLN A 340 10.34 43.63 49.74
N VAL A 341 10.48 44.94 49.55
CA VAL A 341 11.32 45.55 48.50
C VAL A 341 12.36 46.44 49.15
N GLU A 342 13.47 45.84 49.56
CA GLU A 342 14.74 46.56 49.79
C GLU A 342 15.91 45.56 49.75
N GLY A 343 16.22 45.08 48.55
CA GLY A 343 17.34 44.18 48.32
C GLY A 343 17.38 43.59 46.93
N SER A 344 17.94 44.33 45.97
CA SER A 344 18.43 43.85 44.66
C SER A 344 17.46 43.87 43.48
N LEU A 345 17.16 45.08 42.98
CA LEU A 345 17.20 45.30 41.54
C LEU A 345 18.56 45.94 41.20
N SER A 346 19.38 45.20 40.43
CA SER A 346 20.62 45.57 39.73
C SER A 346 21.99 45.41 40.44
N SER A 347 22.68 44.28 40.20
CA SER A 347 23.89 44.26 39.33
C SER A 347 24.53 42.88 39.13
N SER A 348 23.97 42.03 38.26
CA SER A 348 24.77 41.09 37.45
C SER A 348 23.95 40.50 36.30
N ARG A 349 23.81 41.27 35.22
CA ARG A 349 23.89 40.82 33.82
C ARG A 349 23.65 42.00 32.89
N ARG A 350 24.65 42.86 32.79
CA ARG A 350 25.00 43.50 31.50
C ARG A 350 26.49 43.32 31.27
N ARG A 351 26.84 42.25 30.55
CA ARG A 351 28.04 42.21 29.69
C ARG A 351 27.61 41.67 28.34
N LYS A 352 27.86 42.51 27.32
CA LYS A 352 27.80 42.31 25.86
C LYS A 352 26.40 42.04 25.27
N LYS A 353 25.95 42.74 24.22
CA LYS A 353 26.66 43.66 23.31
C LYS A 353 25.67 44.59 22.61
N GLU A 354 26.00 45.87 22.61
CA GLU A 354 25.95 46.86 21.52
C GLU A 354 24.84 46.77 20.46
N GLY A 355 24.16 47.90 20.23
CA GLY A 355 23.70 48.25 18.88
C GLY A 355 22.45 49.11 18.79
N VAL A 356 22.65 50.43 18.78
CA VAL A 356 21.83 51.44 18.05
C VAL A 356 20.51 51.92 18.68
N LYS A 357 20.68 53.02 19.44
CA LYS A 357 19.86 54.23 19.63
C LYS A 357 18.62 54.43 18.73
N LEU A 358 17.57 55.01 19.33
CA LEU A 358 17.10 56.37 19.03
C LEU A 358 16.39 56.98 20.26
N LYS A 359 16.64 58.28 20.49
CA LYS A 359 16.13 59.13 21.58
C LYS A 359 14.69 59.60 21.29
N PRO A 360 13.94 60.05 22.32
CA PRO A 360 12.69 60.80 22.17
C PRO A 360 12.94 62.32 22.18
N ASP A 361 12.05 63.11 21.57
CA ASP A 361 11.61 64.39 22.13
C ASP A 361 10.36 64.97 21.45
N GLY A 362 9.57 65.75 22.20
CA GLY A 362 8.82 66.90 21.67
C GLY A 362 7.30 66.81 21.45
N GLY A 363 6.52 67.04 22.51
CA GLY A 363 5.68 68.25 22.60
C GLY A 363 4.24 68.31 22.06
N ILE A 364 3.36 68.78 22.97
CA ILE A 364 2.27 69.78 22.82
C ILE A 364 0.81 69.29 22.90
N ASN A 365 0.13 69.92 23.88
CA ASN A 365 -1.30 69.95 24.23
C ASN A 365 -2.25 70.21 23.05
N THR A 366 -3.49 69.68 23.12
CA THR A 366 -4.67 70.48 23.48
C THR A 366 -5.96 69.65 23.59
N ASN A 367 -6.74 70.04 24.60
CA ASN A 367 -8.12 69.74 24.93
C ASN A 367 -9.08 69.53 23.73
N LEU A 368 -10.08 68.64 23.88
CA LEU A 368 -11.42 69.09 24.24
C LEU A 368 -12.33 67.95 24.73
N ASN A 369 -13.27 68.39 25.56
CA ASN A 369 -14.14 67.67 26.48
C ASN A 369 -15.30 66.88 25.86
N GLN A 370 -15.73 65.90 26.66
CA GLN A 370 -17.11 65.52 27.01
C GLN A 370 -18.06 65.01 25.91
N SER A 371 -18.61 63.82 26.13
CA SER A 371 -19.85 63.70 26.92
C SER A 371 -20.25 62.25 27.20
N ASN A 372 -20.65 62.03 28.47
CA ASN A 372 -21.79 61.27 28.99
C ASN A 372 -22.23 59.94 28.36
N ARG A 373 -22.83 58.98 29.08
CA ARG A 373 -22.90 58.53 30.48
C ARG A 373 -23.89 57.35 30.42
N THR A 374 -23.59 56.23 31.10
CA THR A 374 -24.57 55.29 31.73
C THR A 374 -25.59 54.54 30.82
N LEU A 375 -26.05 53.31 31.05
CA LEU A 375 -26.05 52.38 32.18
C LEU A 375 -26.46 50.97 31.68
N LYS A 376 -25.91 49.93 32.32
CA LYS A 376 -26.49 48.60 32.63
C LYS A 376 -26.95 47.60 31.54
N ALA A 377 -26.27 46.46 31.63
CA ALA A 377 -26.78 45.09 31.86
C ALA A 377 -27.13 44.18 30.67
N GLY A 378 -26.47 43.01 30.66
CA GLY A 378 -27.11 41.75 30.28
C GLY A 378 -26.34 40.82 29.33
N GLY A 379 -25.45 39.99 29.89
CA GLY A 379 -25.50 38.53 29.62
C GLY A 379 -24.64 37.90 28.52
N VAL A 380 -23.55 37.26 28.98
CA VAL A 380 -23.02 35.94 28.56
C VAL A 380 -22.42 35.76 27.15
N LEU A 381 -21.09 35.57 27.06
CA LEU A 381 -20.47 34.78 25.99
C LEU A 381 -19.10 34.16 26.37
N ARG A 382 -19.09 32.84 26.24
CA ARG A 382 -18.04 31.86 25.89
C ARG A 382 -16.55 32.26 25.89
N SER A 383 -15.82 31.48 26.68
CA SER A 383 -14.52 30.81 26.46
C SER A 383 -13.53 31.43 25.46
N GLY A 384 -12.38 31.79 26.00
CA GLY A 384 -11.28 32.48 25.34
C GLY A 384 -10.57 31.72 24.22
N PHE A 385 -10.25 32.48 23.18
CA PHE A 385 -9.30 32.21 22.11
C PHE A 385 -7.86 32.25 22.65
N GLY A 386 -7.12 31.15 22.51
CA GLY A 386 -5.71 31.06 22.84
C GLY A 386 -4.81 31.47 21.67
N LYS A 387 -3.65 32.04 21.98
CA LYS A 387 -2.56 32.55 21.09
C LYS A 387 -2.00 31.58 20.02
N GLY A 388 -2.64 30.47 19.69
CA GLY A 388 -2.22 29.52 18.65
C GLY A 388 -2.71 29.86 17.24
N ASP A 389 -3.71 30.75 17.12
CA ASP A 389 -4.32 31.06 15.83
C ASP A 389 -3.50 32.01 14.96
N SER A 390 -2.58 32.78 15.53
CA SER A 390 -1.76 33.71 14.74
C SER A 390 -0.86 33.00 13.73
N ILE A 391 -0.33 31.82 14.07
CA ILE A 391 0.52 31.04 13.15
C ILE A 391 -0.34 30.46 12.03
N ALA A 392 -1.51 29.89 12.34
CA ALA A 392 -2.42 29.38 11.32
C ALA A 392 -2.90 30.51 10.41
N LEU A 393 -3.26 31.67 10.96
CA LEU A 393 -3.72 32.83 10.21
C LEU A 393 -2.61 33.45 9.35
N GLU A 394 -1.37 33.56 9.85
CA GLU A 394 -0.22 34.08 9.09
C GLU A 394 0.18 33.13 7.96
N VAL A 395 0.15 31.83 8.23
CA VAL A 395 0.41 30.77 7.26
C VAL A 395 -0.70 30.71 6.22
N THR A 396 -1.97 30.91 6.60
CA THR A 396 -3.12 30.94 5.69
C THR A 396 -3.17 32.23 4.86
N LYS A 397 -2.85 33.40 5.44
CA LYS A 397 -2.80 34.69 4.71
C LYS A 397 -1.76 34.71 3.59
N GLN A 398 -0.66 33.97 3.73
CA GLN A 398 0.33 33.81 2.65
C GLN A 398 -0.13 32.85 1.54
N THR A 399 -1.29 32.21 1.68
CA THR A 399 -1.86 31.22 0.75
C THR A 399 -3.30 31.55 0.31
N ASP A 400 -3.79 32.76 0.58
CA ASP A 400 -5.14 33.17 0.14
C ASP A 400 -5.19 33.32 -1.39
N CYS A 401 -5.94 32.41 -2.04
CA CYS A 401 -6.39 32.58 -3.42
C CYS A 401 -7.87 32.97 -3.41
N ASN A 402 -8.17 34.03 -4.15
CA ASN A 402 -9.49 34.58 -4.41
C ASN A 402 -10.52 33.49 -4.75
N ILE A 403 -11.61 33.47 -4.00
CA ILE A 403 -12.86 32.81 -4.41
C ILE A 403 -13.38 33.60 -5.61
N PHE A 404 -13.20 33.08 -6.82
CA PHE A 404 -13.84 33.62 -8.01
C PHE A 404 -15.12 32.83 -8.31
N THR A 405 -16.26 33.44 -8.00
CA THR A 405 -17.56 33.10 -8.57
C THR A 405 -17.69 33.76 -9.94
N ASN A 406 -17.56 32.98 -11.02
CA ASN A 406 -18.38 33.02 -12.24
C ASN A 406 -17.63 32.41 -13.42
N LEU A 407 -18.10 31.26 -13.90
CA LEU A 407 -17.89 30.85 -15.28
C LEU A 407 -19.29 30.69 -15.91
N ASN A 408 -19.85 31.80 -16.38
CA ASN A 408 -20.96 31.77 -17.33
C ASN A 408 -20.37 31.88 -18.75
N PHE A 409 -20.55 30.83 -19.54
CA PHE A 409 -20.22 30.79 -20.96
C PHE A 409 -21.31 29.97 -21.66
N GLU A 410 -22.54 30.50 -21.65
CA GLU A 410 -23.59 30.05 -22.56
C GLU A 410 -23.28 30.53 -23.99
N SER A 411 -23.19 29.59 -24.93
CA SER A 411 -23.37 29.87 -26.34
C SER A 411 -24.87 29.83 -26.63
N HIS A 412 -25.48 31.00 -26.83
CA HIS A 412 -26.86 31.11 -27.30
C HIS A 412 -26.92 30.75 -28.80
N HIS A 413 -27.40 29.54 -29.10
CA HIS A 413 -27.99 29.24 -30.40
C HIS A 413 -29.34 28.56 -30.20
N ASN A 414 -30.35 29.18 -30.81
CA ASN A 414 -31.79 28.97 -30.65
C ASN A 414 -32.32 27.63 -31.19
N ASP A 415 -33.40 27.20 -30.53
CA ASP A 415 -34.62 26.57 -31.06
C ASP A 415 -34.51 25.29 -31.88
N LEU A 416 -34.55 24.15 -31.17
CA LEU A 416 -35.53 23.10 -31.43
C LEU A 416 -35.97 22.50 -30.08
N GLU A 417 -37.28 22.45 -29.83
CA GLU A 417 -37.87 21.70 -28.70
C GLU A 417 -37.48 20.22 -28.83
N ILE A 418 -36.42 19.84 -28.13
CA ILE A 418 -36.16 18.44 -27.83
C ILE A 418 -37.10 18.11 -26.67
N VAL A 419 -38.14 17.33 -26.98
CA VAL A 419 -38.99 16.64 -26.00
C VAL A 419 -38.06 16.06 -24.92
N GLU A 420 -38.10 16.59 -23.70
CA GLU A 420 -37.37 16.02 -22.57
C GLU A 420 -37.85 14.56 -22.43
N PRO A 421 -37.01 13.54 -22.66
CA PRO A 421 -37.36 12.21 -22.19
C PRO A 421 -37.38 12.31 -20.67
N SER A 422 -38.54 12.05 -20.08
CA SER A 422 -38.79 12.03 -18.63
C SER A 422 -37.55 11.49 -17.89
N LYS A 423 -36.76 12.38 -17.28
CA LYS A 423 -35.53 12.02 -16.57
C LYS A 423 -35.88 10.94 -15.54
N PRO A 424 -35.42 9.68 -15.67
CA PRO A 424 -35.46 8.78 -14.52
C PRO A 424 -34.54 9.41 -13.48
N LYS A 425 -35.13 9.96 -12.40
CA LYS A 425 -34.40 10.63 -11.31
C LYS A 425 -33.23 9.75 -10.87
N ALA A 426 -32.02 10.31 -10.87
CA ALA A 426 -30.86 9.62 -10.34
C ALA A 426 -31.13 9.23 -8.88
N VAL A 427 -30.84 7.98 -8.51
CA VAL A 427 -30.98 7.51 -7.14
C VAL A 427 -29.89 8.17 -6.31
N ALA A 428 -30.28 8.94 -5.29
CA ALA A 428 -29.33 9.65 -4.46
C ALA A 428 -28.56 8.69 -3.53
N PHE A 429 -27.24 8.77 -3.53
CA PHE A 429 -26.41 8.00 -2.60
C PHE A 429 -26.47 8.60 -1.19
N LYS A 430 -26.73 7.74 -0.21
CA LYS A 430 -26.74 8.13 1.20
C LYS A 430 -25.30 8.32 1.71
N PRO A 431 -25.08 9.22 2.68
CA PRO A 431 -23.83 9.27 3.43
C PRO A 431 -23.58 7.95 4.19
N CYS A 432 -22.33 7.49 4.21
CA CYS A 432 -21.88 6.47 5.14
C CYS A 432 -21.84 7.04 6.57
N ASP A 433 -21.86 6.13 7.55
CA ASP A 433 -21.60 6.47 8.96
C ASP A 433 -20.21 7.15 9.10
N VAL A 434 -20.13 8.13 10.00
CA VAL A 434 -18.91 8.91 10.27
C VAL A 434 -17.75 8.02 10.72
N LYS A 435 -18.01 6.83 11.28
CA LYS A 435 -16.95 5.86 11.61
C LYS A 435 -16.13 5.41 10.39
N TYR A 436 -16.70 5.49 9.18
CA TYR A 436 -16.03 5.14 7.92
C TYR A 436 -15.20 6.29 7.32
N THR A 437 -15.00 7.39 8.04
CA THR A 437 -14.25 8.56 7.56
C THR A 437 -12.84 8.20 7.04
N ASP A 438 -12.18 7.22 7.67
CA ASP A 438 -10.85 6.71 7.29
C ASP A 438 -10.90 5.26 6.77
N TYR A 439 -12.03 4.86 6.18
CA TYR A 439 -12.26 3.52 5.65
C TYR A 439 -11.33 3.19 4.48
N THR A 440 -10.67 2.05 4.57
CA THR A 440 -9.77 1.52 3.53
C THR A 440 -10.17 0.07 3.23
N PRO A 441 -11.06 -0.16 2.24
CA PRO A 441 -11.78 -1.43 2.09
C PRO A 441 -10.89 -2.68 2.19
N CYS A 442 -9.77 -2.69 1.45
CA CYS A 442 -8.87 -3.84 1.39
C CYS A 442 -7.77 -3.87 2.48
N GLN A 443 -7.83 -2.97 3.46
CA GLN A 443 -6.81 -2.77 4.49
C GLN A 443 -7.45 -2.65 5.88
N GLU A 444 -8.69 -3.12 6.04
CA GLU A 444 -9.43 -3.05 7.30
C GLU A 444 -8.82 -3.98 8.36
N GLN A 445 -8.58 -3.41 9.56
CA GLN A 445 -7.89 -4.12 10.64
C GLN A 445 -8.67 -5.36 11.11
N ASP A 446 -9.99 -5.26 11.29
CA ASP A 446 -10.81 -6.37 11.78
C ASP A 446 -10.81 -7.57 10.82
N ARG A 447 -10.71 -7.32 9.52
CA ARG A 447 -10.59 -8.36 8.50
C ARG A 447 -9.18 -8.93 8.48
N ALA A 448 -8.17 -8.05 8.45
CA ALA A 448 -6.75 -8.39 8.51
C ALA A 448 -6.43 -9.38 9.63
N MET A 449 -6.98 -9.15 10.83
CA MET A 449 -6.73 -9.99 12.02
C MET A 449 -7.28 -11.43 11.93
N ARG A 450 -8.08 -11.77 10.90
CA ARG A 450 -8.59 -13.12 10.64
C ARG A 450 -7.57 -14.00 9.89
N PHE A 451 -6.51 -13.40 9.37
CA PHE A 451 -5.50 -14.08 8.55
C PHE A 451 -4.25 -14.46 9.36
N PRO A 452 -3.44 -15.43 8.87
CA PRO A 452 -2.22 -15.87 9.53
C PRO A 452 -1.22 -14.73 9.76
N ARG A 453 -0.45 -14.79 10.85
CA ARG A 453 0.54 -13.75 11.20
C ARG A 453 1.90 -13.98 10.54
N GLU A 454 2.14 -15.22 10.14
CA GLU A 454 3.31 -15.65 9.40
C GLU A 454 3.49 -14.78 8.16
N ASN A 455 4.73 -14.37 7.89
CA ASN A 455 5.08 -13.59 6.70
C ASN A 455 4.22 -12.34 6.49
N MET A 456 3.73 -11.74 7.57
CA MET A 456 2.90 -10.53 7.52
C MET A 456 1.63 -10.67 6.65
N ILE A 457 1.13 -11.89 6.41
CA ILE A 457 -0.05 -12.16 5.58
C ILE A 457 -1.25 -11.35 6.09
N TYR A 458 -1.45 -11.28 7.40
CA TYR A 458 -2.49 -10.44 8.01
C TYR A 458 -2.45 -8.96 7.64
N ARG A 459 -1.32 -8.42 7.15
CA ARG A 459 -1.19 -7.02 6.71
C ARG A 459 -1.25 -6.84 5.20
N GLU A 460 -1.48 -7.92 4.45
CA GLU A 460 -1.70 -7.85 3.01
C GLU A 460 -3.08 -7.26 2.68
N ARG A 461 -3.33 -7.08 1.37
CA ARG A 461 -4.62 -6.65 0.87
C ARG A 461 -5.66 -7.76 1.07
N HIS A 462 -6.69 -7.48 1.86
CA HIS A 462 -7.85 -8.35 2.09
C HIS A 462 -9.12 -7.56 1.78
N CYS A 463 -9.60 -7.65 0.54
CA CYS A 463 -10.79 -6.91 0.10
C CYS A 463 -12.10 -7.55 0.61
N PRO A 464 -13.15 -6.75 0.87
CA PRO A 464 -14.46 -7.29 1.20
C PRO A 464 -15.08 -8.00 -0.02
N PRO A 465 -15.85 -9.07 0.19
CA PRO A 465 -16.69 -9.65 -0.87
C PRO A 465 -17.81 -8.67 -1.27
N GLU A 466 -18.48 -8.95 -2.39
CA GLU A 466 -19.51 -8.06 -2.99
C GLU A 466 -20.63 -7.69 -2.01
N ASP A 467 -21.10 -8.64 -1.20
CA ASP A 467 -22.20 -8.44 -0.24
C ASP A 467 -21.80 -7.55 0.95
N GLU A 468 -20.50 -7.37 1.20
CA GLU A 468 -19.95 -6.52 2.26
C GLU A 468 -19.47 -5.14 1.74
N LYS A 469 -19.59 -4.85 0.45
CA LYS A 469 -19.19 -3.55 -0.13
C LYS A 469 -20.12 -2.43 0.34
N LEU A 470 -19.54 -1.26 0.61
CA LEU A 470 -20.29 -0.08 1.04
C LEU A 470 -20.83 0.69 -0.17
N HIS A 471 -22.16 0.70 -0.31
CA HIS A 471 -22.87 1.49 -1.32
C HIS A 471 -23.33 2.86 -0.79
N CYS A 472 -22.38 3.63 -0.26
CA CYS A 472 -22.64 4.96 0.33
C CYS A 472 -21.44 5.90 0.10
N LEU A 473 -21.68 7.21 0.19
CA LEU A 473 -20.61 8.22 0.03
C LEU A 473 -19.89 8.42 1.37
N ILE A 474 -18.56 8.40 1.38
CA ILE A 474 -17.78 8.57 2.61
C ILE A 474 -17.67 10.06 2.96
N PRO A 475 -18.13 10.48 4.15
CA PRO A 475 -18.12 11.90 4.55
C PRO A 475 -16.69 12.42 4.75
N ALA A 476 -16.50 13.72 4.48
CA ALA A 476 -15.29 14.41 4.91
C ALA A 476 -15.35 14.71 6.42
N PRO A 477 -14.18 14.79 7.10
CA PRO A 477 -14.10 15.29 8.46
C PRO A 477 -14.70 16.70 8.60
N LYS A 478 -15.29 16.99 9.76
CA LYS A 478 -15.80 18.32 10.04
C LYS A 478 -14.65 19.33 10.08
N GLY A 479 -14.77 20.40 9.28
CA GLY A 479 -13.74 21.43 9.17
C GLY A 479 -12.55 21.03 8.29
N TYR A 480 -12.67 19.97 7.47
CA TYR A 480 -11.69 19.64 6.45
C TYR A 480 -11.32 20.86 5.59
N MET A 481 -10.03 21.04 5.35
CA MET A 481 -9.46 22.19 4.63
C MET A 481 -8.71 21.71 3.39
N THR A 482 -8.58 22.58 2.39
CA THR A 482 -7.68 22.33 1.25
C THR A 482 -6.24 22.21 1.74
N PRO A 483 -5.46 21.22 1.27
CA PRO A 483 -4.05 21.08 1.64
C PRO A 483 -3.22 22.30 1.28
N PHE A 484 -2.12 22.51 2.00
CA PHE A 484 -1.14 23.53 1.64
C PHE A 484 -0.49 23.23 0.28
N GLU A 485 -0.28 24.28 -0.52
CA GLU A 485 0.40 24.16 -1.81
C GLU A 485 1.84 23.62 -1.65
N TRP A 486 2.31 22.91 -2.67
CA TRP A 486 3.70 22.43 -2.69
C TRP A 486 4.68 23.60 -2.94
N PRO A 487 5.80 23.71 -2.18
CA PRO A 487 6.38 22.73 -1.27
C PRO A 487 5.98 22.89 0.21
N LYS A 488 5.08 23.81 0.55
CA LYS A 488 4.66 24.04 1.94
C LYS A 488 3.93 22.84 2.53
N GLY A 489 3.11 22.15 1.73
CA GLY A 489 2.48 20.87 2.10
C GLY A 489 3.48 19.79 2.49
N ARG A 490 4.74 19.86 2.01
CA ARG A 490 5.81 18.96 2.46
C ARG A 490 6.00 19.01 3.98
N ASP A 491 5.89 20.19 4.58
CA ASP A 491 6.28 20.41 5.98
C ASP A 491 5.08 20.62 6.91
N TYR A 492 3.87 20.81 6.37
CA TYR A 492 2.68 21.15 7.16
C TYR A 492 1.43 20.40 6.69
N VAL A 493 0.59 19.99 7.64
CA VAL A 493 -0.75 19.41 7.43
C VAL A 493 -1.73 20.06 8.39
N HIS A 494 -2.95 20.35 7.94
CA HIS A 494 -4.03 20.82 8.82
C HIS A 494 -4.48 19.71 9.78
N TYR A 495 -4.65 20.03 11.06
CA TYR A 495 -5.14 19.07 12.05
C TYR A 495 -6.51 18.50 11.68
N ALA A 496 -7.40 19.34 11.16
CA ALA A 496 -8.76 18.94 10.78
C ALA A 496 -8.81 17.88 9.68
N ASN A 497 -7.76 17.74 8.87
CA ASN A 497 -7.71 16.79 7.76
C ASN A 497 -7.34 15.38 8.21
N VAL A 498 -6.54 15.28 9.29
CA VAL A 498 -6.09 14.01 9.89
C VAL A 498 -6.13 14.17 11.42
N PRO A 499 -7.31 14.13 12.07
CA PRO A 499 -7.49 14.56 13.46
C PRO A 499 -6.92 13.60 14.53
N HIS A 500 -5.85 12.87 14.21
CA HIS A 500 -5.22 11.84 15.02
C HIS A 500 -3.95 12.36 15.72
N LYS A 501 -3.95 12.43 17.06
CA LYS A 501 -2.80 12.93 17.85
C LYS A 501 -1.86 11.83 18.35
N SER A 502 -2.25 10.56 18.26
CA SER A 502 -1.50 9.38 18.73
C SER A 502 -0.02 9.43 18.31
N LEU A 503 0.25 9.65 17.02
CA LEU A 503 1.61 9.67 16.48
C LEU A 503 2.47 10.81 17.07
N THR A 504 1.87 11.96 17.37
CA THR A 504 2.58 13.11 17.96
C THR A 504 3.02 12.85 19.40
N VAL A 505 2.27 12.03 20.14
CA VAL A 505 2.62 11.64 21.51
C VAL A 505 3.70 10.56 21.48
N GLU A 506 3.54 9.55 20.64
CA GLU A 506 4.45 8.39 20.62
C GLU A 506 5.81 8.65 19.98
N LYS A 507 5.88 9.56 19.00
CA LYS A 507 7.10 9.88 18.25
C LYS A 507 7.65 11.28 18.57
N ALA A 508 7.18 11.92 19.64
CA ALA A 508 7.61 13.27 20.05
C ALA A 508 9.13 13.42 20.10
N ASN A 509 9.84 12.41 20.66
CA ASN A 509 11.29 12.45 20.84
C ASN A 509 12.10 12.21 19.57
N GLN A 510 11.46 11.91 18.43
CA GLN A 510 12.14 11.57 17.17
C GLN A 510 12.01 12.66 16.10
N ASN A 511 11.34 13.78 16.42
CA ASN A 511 11.08 14.87 15.47
C ASN A 511 10.37 14.38 14.18
N TRP A 512 9.48 13.39 14.28
CA TRP A 512 8.72 12.92 13.11
C TRP A 512 7.59 13.91 12.76
N VAL A 513 6.85 14.32 13.79
CA VAL A 513 5.70 15.20 13.67
C VAL A 513 5.54 16.00 14.96
N GLU A 514 5.28 17.30 14.84
CA GLU A 514 5.01 18.21 15.95
C GLU A 514 3.60 18.77 15.79
N PHE A 515 2.78 18.70 16.83
CA PHE A 515 1.49 19.39 16.85
C PHE A 515 1.69 20.84 17.32
N LYS A 516 1.39 21.82 16.47
CA LYS A 516 1.54 23.25 16.76
C LYS A 516 0.25 24.00 16.40
N GLY A 517 -0.48 24.45 17.42
CA GLY A 517 -1.78 25.12 17.22
C GLY A 517 -2.76 24.17 16.52
N ASN A 518 -3.16 24.50 15.30
CA ASN A 518 -4.10 23.72 14.48
C ASN A 518 -3.43 23.03 13.28
N VAL A 519 -2.10 22.88 13.30
CA VAL A 519 -1.34 22.19 12.25
C VAL A 519 -0.39 21.15 12.82
N PHE A 520 -0.11 20.13 12.02
CA PHE A 520 1.04 19.25 12.20
C PHE A 520 2.21 19.78 11.38
N LYS A 521 3.39 19.85 12.00
CA LYS A 521 4.65 20.21 11.36
C LYS A 521 5.53 18.96 11.23
N PHE A 522 6.11 18.76 10.05
CA PHE A 522 7.03 17.68 9.72
C PHE A 522 8.42 18.27 9.48
N PRO A 523 9.33 18.25 10.46
CA PRO A 523 10.64 18.87 10.31
C PRO A 523 11.60 18.07 9.42
N GLY A 524 11.13 16.98 8.78
CA GLY A 524 11.96 16.06 8.01
C GLY A 524 12.83 15.14 8.88
N GLY A 525 12.54 15.08 10.18
CA GLY A 525 13.21 14.19 11.12
C GLY A 525 12.80 12.73 10.94
N GLY A 526 13.60 11.85 11.51
CA GLY A 526 13.41 10.42 11.51
C GLY A 526 14.37 9.78 12.50
N THR A 527 14.13 8.53 12.89
CA THR A 527 15.05 7.85 13.83
C THR A 527 16.47 7.75 13.27
N MET A 528 16.60 7.59 11.95
CA MET A 528 17.89 7.57 11.23
C MET A 528 18.22 8.90 10.55
N PHE A 529 17.41 9.94 10.74
CA PHE A 529 17.63 11.29 10.18
C PHE A 529 17.69 12.32 11.32
N PRO A 530 18.60 12.18 12.31
CA PRO A 530 18.65 13.06 13.48
C PRO A 530 18.97 14.52 13.10
N GLN A 531 19.67 14.73 11.97
CA GLN A 531 19.98 16.04 11.40
C GLN A 531 19.02 16.44 10.26
N GLY A 532 17.92 15.70 10.09
CA GLY A 532 16.94 15.88 9.01
C GLY A 532 17.26 15.09 7.74
N ALA A 533 16.23 14.86 6.93
CA ALA A 533 16.31 14.04 5.72
C ALA A 533 17.24 14.62 4.63
N ASP A 534 17.40 15.95 4.52
CA ASP A 534 18.32 16.56 3.55
C ASP A 534 19.78 16.14 3.81
N ALA A 535 20.26 16.22 5.06
CA ALA A 535 21.64 15.86 5.41
C ALA A 535 21.94 14.39 5.11
N TYR A 536 20.97 13.51 5.38
CA TYR A 536 21.06 12.10 5.03
C TYR A 536 21.12 11.87 3.51
N ILE A 537 20.27 12.56 2.74
CA ILE A 537 20.29 12.49 1.27
C ILE A 537 21.61 13.01 0.71
N ASP A 538 22.20 14.04 1.30
CA ASP A 538 23.50 14.58 0.88
C ASP A 538 24.64 13.58 1.17
N GLU A 539 24.57 12.82 2.27
CA GLU A 539 25.50 11.71 2.52
C GLU A 539 25.36 10.60 1.46
N LEU A 540 24.13 10.22 1.10
CA LEU A 540 23.89 9.26 0.02
C LEU A 540 24.40 9.76 -1.34
N ALA A 541 24.24 11.06 -1.61
CA ALA A 541 24.69 11.69 -2.84
C ALA A 541 26.22 11.70 -3.00
N SER A 542 26.98 11.46 -1.93
CA SER A 542 28.44 11.29 -2.00
C SER A 542 28.87 10.00 -2.73
N VAL A 543 27.95 9.03 -2.86
CA VAL A 543 28.19 7.72 -3.50
C VAL A 543 27.26 7.49 -4.69
N ILE A 544 26.01 7.95 -4.60
CA ILE A 544 24.97 7.73 -5.59
C ILE A 544 24.80 9.02 -6.43
N PRO A 545 24.80 8.94 -7.78
CA PRO A 545 24.59 10.11 -8.64
C PRO A 545 23.11 10.52 -8.66
N ILE A 546 22.61 11.07 -7.55
CA ILE A 546 21.20 11.45 -7.39
C ILE A 546 20.85 12.66 -8.26
N ALA A 547 21.74 13.65 -8.34
CA ALA A 547 21.45 14.94 -8.95
C ALA A 547 21.49 14.97 -10.48
N ASP A 548 22.15 13.99 -11.13
CA ASP A 548 22.40 14.03 -12.58
C ASP A 548 21.26 13.42 -13.43
N GLY A 549 20.17 12.98 -12.79
CA GLY A 549 19.02 12.37 -13.44
C GLY A 549 19.17 10.87 -13.76
N THR A 550 20.27 10.23 -13.31
CA THR A 550 20.42 8.76 -13.38
C THR A 550 19.43 8.07 -12.45
N VAL A 551 19.32 8.53 -11.21
CA VAL A 551 18.26 8.11 -10.29
C VAL A 551 17.05 8.99 -10.52
N ARG A 552 15.94 8.40 -10.96
CA ARG A 552 14.66 9.11 -11.12
C ARG A 552 13.53 8.49 -10.31
N THR A 553 13.53 7.17 -10.18
CA THR A 553 12.49 6.41 -9.50
C THR A 553 13.07 5.68 -8.29
N ALA A 554 12.46 5.84 -7.12
CA ALA A 554 12.91 5.20 -5.89
C ALA A 554 11.78 4.49 -5.15
N LEU A 555 12.10 3.39 -4.46
CA LEU A 555 11.20 2.65 -3.58
C LEU A 555 11.60 2.88 -2.12
N ASP A 556 10.66 3.31 -1.28
CA ASP A 556 10.89 3.56 0.16
C ASP A 556 10.06 2.60 1.01
N THR A 557 10.74 1.61 1.59
CA THR A 557 10.14 0.49 2.32
C THR A 557 10.00 0.84 3.81
N GLY A 558 8.80 0.69 4.37
CA GLY A 558 8.54 1.03 5.78
C GLY A 558 8.68 2.52 6.06
N CYS A 559 8.18 3.35 5.15
CA CYS A 559 8.46 4.78 5.04
C CYS A 559 7.99 5.66 6.23
N GLY A 560 7.14 5.14 7.12
CA GLY A 560 6.46 5.95 8.13
C GLY A 560 5.67 7.09 7.49
N VAL A 561 5.99 8.34 7.86
CA VAL A 561 5.41 9.55 7.27
C VAL A 561 6.05 9.98 5.94
N ALA A 562 6.91 9.14 5.34
CA ALA A 562 7.60 9.37 4.07
C ALA A 562 8.50 10.62 4.02
N SER A 563 9.14 10.98 5.14
CA SER A 563 10.06 12.15 5.19
C SER A 563 11.19 12.06 4.16
N TRP A 564 11.77 10.88 3.96
CA TRP A 564 12.81 10.70 2.94
C TRP A 564 12.27 10.94 1.53
N GLY A 565 11.16 10.28 1.15
CA GLY A 565 10.52 10.48 -0.15
C GLY A 565 10.13 11.94 -0.41
N ALA A 566 9.61 12.63 0.61
CA ALA A 566 9.24 14.05 0.52
C ALA A 566 10.43 14.97 0.18
N TYR A 567 11.63 14.66 0.71
CA TYR A 567 12.83 15.45 0.50
C TYR A 567 13.60 15.02 -0.76
N MET A 568 13.50 13.77 -1.19
CA MET A 568 14.02 13.30 -2.49
C MET A 568 13.42 14.06 -3.68
N MET A 569 12.18 14.54 -3.57
CA MET A 569 11.55 15.37 -4.61
C MET A 569 12.27 16.71 -4.84
N LYS A 570 12.99 17.25 -3.84
CA LYS A 570 13.88 18.42 -4.05
C LYS A 570 15.01 18.11 -5.03
N ARG A 571 15.44 16.84 -5.09
CA ARG A 571 16.45 16.33 -6.02
C ARG A 571 15.83 15.75 -7.30
N ASN A 572 14.54 16.05 -7.56
CA ASN A 572 13.80 15.58 -8.72
C ASN A 572 13.74 14.04 -8.85
N VAL A 573 13.67 13.35 -7.72
CA VAL A 573 13.43 11.90 -7.66
C VAL A 573 12.00 11.65 -7.19
N LEU A 574 11.27 10.80 -7.92
CA LEU A 574 9.95 10.33 -7.54
C LEU A 574 10.12 9.07 -6.69
N THR A 575 9.73 9.18 -5.43
CA THR A 575 9.76 8.06 -4.48
C THR A 575 8.37 7.49 -4.32
N MET A 576 8.22 6.18 -4.54
CA MET A 576 7.04 5.44 -4.13
C MET A 576 7.27 4.90 -2.71
N SER A 577 6.60 5.49 -1.74
CA SER A 577 6.68 5.10 -0.34
C SER A 577 5.59 4.10 0.02
N PHE A 578 5.89 3.08 0.82
CA PHE A 578 4.83 2.21 1.35
C PHE A 578 5.11 1.76 2.78
N ALA A 579 4.02 1.59 3.53
CA ALA A 579 4.00 1.03 4.86
C ALA A 579 2.63 0.38 5.13
N PRO A 580 2.56 -0.61 6.04
CA PRO A 580 1.29 -1.22 6.41
C PRO A 580 0.40 -0.17 7.09
N ARG A 581 -0.92 -0.42 7.12
CA ARG A 581 -1.83 0.37 7.95
C ARG A 581 -1.37 0.26 9.41
N ASP A 582 -1.09 1.39 10.04
CA ASP A 582 -0.48 1.44 11.36
C ASP A 582 -1.53 1.44 12.48
N ASN A 583 -1.14 0.93 13.65
CA ASN A 583 -1.97 0.99 14.86
C ASN A 583 -2.12 2.42 15.41
N HIS A 584 -1.38 3.38 14.84
CA HIS A 584 -1.43 4.81 15.20
C HIS A 584 -2.27 5.63 14.20
N GLU A 585 -2.98 4.93 13.30
CA GLU A 585 -4.08 5.40 12.46
C GLU A 585 -3.77 6.46 11.38
N ALA A 586 -2.50 6.74 11.03
CA ALA A 586 -2.25 7.87 10.10
C ALA A 586 -0.90 7.96 9.37
N GLN A 587 0.09 7.07 9.52
CA GLN A 587 1.43 7.31 8.93
C GLN A 587 1.43 7.57 7.42
N VAL A 588 0.87 6.65 6.64
CA VAL A 588 0.74 6.80 5.18
C VAL A 588 -0.26 7.92 4.84
N GLN A 589 -1.30 8.11 5.64
CA GLN A 589 -2.27 9.20 5.44
C GLN A 589 -1.59 10.57 5.53
N PHE A 590 -0.68 10.79 6.48
CA PHE A 590 0.10 12.02 6.56
C PHE A 590 1.00 12.23 5.34
N ALA A 591 1.64 11.18 4.81
CA ALA A 591 2.44 11.28 3.59
C ALA A 591 1.58 11.77 2.41
N LEU A 592 0.41 11.16 2.23
CA LEU A 592 -0.56 11.51 1.18
C LEU A 592 -1.11 12.93 1.35
N GLU A 593 -1.40 13.34 2.59
CA GLU A 593 -1.91 14.68 2.92
C GLU A 593 -0.88 15.79 2.70
N ARG A 594 0.42 15.46 2.86
CA ARG A 594 1.55 16.34 2.53
C ARG A 594 1.79 16.46 1.02
N GLY A 595 1.17 15.62 0.21
CA GLY A 595 1.37 15.55 -1.23
C GLY A 595 2.60 14.73 -1.65
N VAL A 596 2.93 13.68 -0.90
CA VAL A 596 4.04 12.73 -1.15
C VAL A 596 3.46 11.42 -1.69
N PRO A 597 4.03 10.82 -2.76
CA PRO A 597 3.54 9.54 -3.28
C PRO A 597 3.69 8.43 -2.25
N ALA A 598 2.57 7.82 -1.86
CA ALA A 598 2.58 6.70 -0.94
C ALA A 598 1.39 5.74 -1.16
N ILE A 599 1.55 4.49 -0.71
CA ILE A 599 0.47 3.50 -0.68
C ILE A 599 0.47 2.73 0.64
N ILE A 600 -0.67 2.16 0.99
CA ILE A 600 -0.74 1.16 2.06
C ILE A 600 -0.28 -0.18 1.47
N GLY A 601 0.72 -0.80 2.08
CA GLY A 601 1.26 -2.07 1.60
C GLY A 601 2.32 -2.65 2.52
N VAL A 602 2.67 -3.91 2.29
CA VAL A 602 3.67 -4.64 3.09
C VAL A 602 4.48 -5.56 2.19
N LEU A 603 5.71 -5.85 2.59
CA LEU A 603 6.44 -7.02 2.07
C LEU A 603 6.00 -8.23 2.89
N GLY A 604 5.11 -9.04 2.30
CA GLY A 604 4.48 -10.18 2.96
C GLY A 604 4.78 -11.52 2.29
N SER A 605 3.78 -12.11 1.66
CA SER A 605 3.84 -13.35 0.89
C SER A 605 3.52 -13.17 -0.60
N ILE A 606 2.98 -12.01 -0.98
CA ILE A 606 2.68 -11.66 -2.38
C ILE A 606 3.66 -10.63 -2.95
N ASN A 607 3.87 -10.69 -4.27
CA ASN A 607 4.72 -9.75 -5.00
C ASN A 607 4.21 -8.32 -4.85
N LEU A 608 5.13 -7.35 -4.82
CA LEU A 608 4.76 -5.95 -4.96
C LEU A 608 4.15 -5.73 -6.36
N PRO A 609 3.14 -4.86 -6.49
CA PRO A 609 2.41 -4.61 -7.73
C PRO A 609 3.19 -3.71 -8.71
N TYR A 610 4.48 -3.98 -8.83
CA TYR A 610 5.41 -3.30 -9.73
C TYR A 610 6.09 -4.33 -10.65
N PRO A 611 6.37 -3.97 -11.90
CA PRO A 611 7.12 -4.83 -12.82
C PRO A 611 8.58 -4.99 -12.37
N PRO A 612 9.29 -6.02 -12.84
CA PRO A 612 10.73 -6.10 -12.66
C PRO A 612 11.45 -4.88 -13.24
N ARG A 613 12.57 -4.50 -12.61
CA ARG A 613 13.41 -3.35 -13.02
C ARG A 613 12.67 -2.00 -13.03
N ALA A 614 11.68 -1.82 -12.15
CA ALA A 614 10.91 -0.60 -11.99
C ALA A 614 11.75 0.57 -11.43
N PHE A 615 12.53 0.34 -10.38
CA PHE A 615 13.17 1.41 -9.61
C PHE A 615 14.68 1.54 -9.88
N ASP A 616 15.20 2.76 -9.89
CA ASP A 616 16.65 3.06 -9.93
C ASP A 616 17.31 2.85 -8.56
N MET A 617 16.51 2.97 -7.49
CA MET A 617 16.98 2.92 -6.11
C MET A 617 15.89 2.34 -5.19
N ALA A 618 16.29 1.60 -4.17
CA ALA A 618 15.41 1.16 -3.09
C ALA A 618 16.05 1.45 -1.73
N GLN A 619 15.24 1.81 -0.74
CA GLN A 619 15.71 2.15 0.60
C GLN A 619 14.88 1.48 1.68
N CYS A 620 15.57 1.09 2.75
CA CYS A 620 14.99 0.87 4.07
C CYS A 620 15.72 1.70 5.13
N SER A 621 14.97 2.51 5.87
CA SER A 621 15.48 3.26 7.02
C SER A 621 14.78 2.77 8.29
N ARG A 622 15.42 1.83 9.01
CA ARG A 622 14.89 1.16 10.19
C ARG A 622 13.45 0.62 9.98
N CYS A 623 13.22 0.01 8.82
CA CYS A 623 11.89 -0.42 8.36
C CYS A 623 11.31 -1.65 9.08
N LEU A 624 12.07 -2.29 9.97
CA LEU A 624 11.69 -3.51 10.72
C LEU A 624 11.31 -4.70 9.82
N ILE A 625 11.79 -4.71 8.57
CA ILE A 625 11.66 -5.85 7.66
C ILE A 625 12.76 -6.85 8.01
N PRO A 626 12.42 -8.13 8.28
CA PRO A 626 13.43 -9.13 8.58
C PRO A 626 14.04 -9.66 7.26
N TRP A 627 14.99 -8.90 6.71
CA TRP A 627 15.59 -9.13 5.38
C TRP A 627 16.17 -10.53 5.14
N THR A 628 16.56 -11.23 6.21
CA THR A 628 17.16 -12.57 6.16
C THR A 628 16.16 -13.71 6.37
N SER A 629 14.91 -13.40 6.73
CA SER A 629 13.84 -14.39 6.89
C SER A 629 13.39 -14.96 5.54
N ASN A 630 12.70 -16.11 5.59
CA ASN A 630 12.18 -16.81 4.40
C ASN A 630 13.23 -16.97 3.30
N GLU A 631 14.44 -17.38 3.68
CA GLU A 631 15.56 -17.60 2.76
C GLU A 631 15.94 -16.35 1.94
N GLY A 632 15.68 -15.15 2.48
CA GLY A 632 16.00 -13.89 1.79
C GLY A 632 14.95 -13.44 0.77
N MET A 633 13.74 -14.01 0.79
CA MET A 633 12.64 -13.69 -0.13
C MET A 633 12.40 -12.18 -0.29
N TYR A 634 12.46 -11.39 0.79
CA TYR A 634 12.26 -9.94 0.70
C TYR A 634 13.38 -9.21 -0.06
N LEU A 635 14.64 -9.68 0.06
CA LEU A 635 15.75 -9.15 -0.74
C LEU A 635 15.63 -9.58 -2.21
N MET A 636 15.13 -10.79 -2.48
CA MET A 636 14.83 -11.25 -3.84
C MET A 636 13.73 -10.39 -4.49
N GLU A 637 12.71 -10.00 -3.73
CA GLU A 637 11.65 -9.11 -4.23
C GLU A 637 12.18 -7.69 -4.50
N VAL A 638 13.03 -7.16 -3.62
CA VAL A 638 13.75 -5.90 -3.90
C VAL A 638 14.64 -6.05 -5.14
N ASP A 639 15.33 -7.17 -5.30
CA ASP A 639 16.13 -7.45 -6.50
C ASP A 639 15.28 -7.44 -7.77
N ARG A 640 14.12 -8.10 -7.75
CA ARG A 640 13.20 -8.13 -8.89
C ARG A 640 12.84 -6.73 -9.35
N VAL A 641 12.38 -5.87 -8.44
CA VAL A 641 11.92 -4.51 -8.77
C VAL A 641 13.08 -3.52 -8.98
N LEU A 642 14.30 -3.82 -8.53
CA LEU A 642 15.48 -2.98 -8.70
C LEU A 642 16.11 -3.19 -10.09
N ARG A 643 16.36 -2.08 -10.79
CA ARG A 643 16.98 -2.07 -12.11
C ARG A 643 18.44 -2.52 -12.05
N PRO A 644 18.97 -3.21 -13.09
CA PRO A 644 20.39 -3.47 -13.23
C PRO A 644 21.21 -2.17 -13.14
N GLY A 645 22.24 -2.15 -12.29
CA GLY A 645 23.01 -0.95 -11.97
C GLY A 645 22.44 -0.07 -10.86
N GLY A 646 21.22 -0.35 -10.38
CA GLY A 646 20.52 0.39 -9.33
C GLY A 646 21.08 0.14 -7.93
N TYR A 647 20.59 0.93 -6.96
CA TYR A 647 21.15 0.99 -5.61
C TYR A 647 20.15 0.51 -4.55
N TRP A 648 20.62 -0.28 -3.59
CA TRP A 648 19.88 -0.59 -2.37
C TRP A 648 20.58 0.03 -1.17
N VAL A 649 19.82 0.75 -0.36
CA VAL A 649 20.31 1.43 0.85
C VAL A 649 19.61 0.85 2.07
N LEU A 650 20.42 0.37 3.02
CA LEU A 650 19.94 -0.04 4.33
C LEU A 650 20.50 0.91 5.38
N SER A 651 19.63 1.45 6.22
CA SER A 651 20.03 2.30 7.35
C SER A 651 19.42 1.85 8.67
N GLY A 652 20.25 1.76 9.70
CA GLY A 652 19.88 1.20 11.01
C GLY A 652 20.24 -0.29 11.16
N PRO A 653 19.64 -1.00 12.14
CA PRO A 653 20.00 -2.38 12.43
C PRO A 653 19.93 -3.27 11.17
N PRO A 654 20.90 -4.17 10.93
CA PRO A 654 22.07 -4.44 11.78
C PRO A 654 23.29 -3.54 11.51
N ILE A 655 23.24 -2.59 10.57
CA ILE A 655 24.39 -1.74 10.22
C ILE A 655 24.83 -0.91 11.43
N ASN A 656 26.14 -0.79 11.68
CA ASN A 656 26.71 -0.12 12.86
C ASN A 656 26.39 -0.80 14.21
N TRP A 657 26.10 -2.10 14.22
CA TRP A 657 25.82 -2.85 15.45
C TRP A 657 26.91 -2.73 16.52
N LYS A 658 28.18 -2.57 16.12
CA LYS A 658 29.32 -2.41 17.04
C LYS A 658 29.12 -1.23 18.01
N THR A 659 28.44 -0.18 17.55
CA THR A 659 28.15 1.04 18.31
C THR A 659 26.84 0.93 19.08
N TYR A 660 25.79 0.38 18.47
CA TYR A 660 24.41 0.52 18.97
C TYR A 660 23.76 -0.75 19.56
N TYR A 661 24.44 -1.90 19.60
CA TYR A 661 23.87 -3.16 20.08
C TYR A 661 23.17 -3.04 21.46
N GLN A 662 23.77 -2.29 22.40
CA GLN A 662 23.18 -2.05 23.73
C GLN A 662 21.87 -1.26 23.65
N THR A 663 21.82 -0.24 22.78
CA THR A 663 20.63 0.61 22.59
C THR A 663 19.47 -0.18 21.98
N TRP A 664 19.79 -1.13 21.09
CA TRP A 664 18.79 -2.00 20.46
C TRP A 664 18.40 -3.21 21.30
N LYS A 665 19.03 -3.41 22.46
CA LYS A 665 18.80 -4.56 23.35
C LYS A 665 18.96 -5.90 22.62
N ARG A 666 19.95 -5.99 21.73
CA ARG A 666 20.31 -7.19 20.98
C ARG A 666 21.78 -7.54 21.21
N THR A 667 22.14 -8.81 21.05
CA THR A 667 23.52 -9.25 21.23
C THR A 667 24.37 -8.89 20.02
N LYS A 668 25.70 -8.80 20.22
CA LYS A 668 26.64 -8.52 19.12
C LYS A 668 26.64 -9.65 18.09
N GLU A 669 26.52 -10.87 18.57
CA GLU A 669 26.54 -12.11 17.80
C GLU A 669 25.34 -12.18 16.86
N ASP A 670 24.14 -11.86 17.38
CA ASP A 670 22.89 -11.82 16.62
C ASP A 670 22.95 -10.78 15.49
N LEU A 671 23.32 -9.53 15.82
CA LEU A 671 23.40 -8.46 14.83
C LEU A 671 24.50 -8.72 13.78
N LYS A 672 25.65 -9.25 14.21
CA LYS A 672 26.73 -9.63 13.29
C LYS A 672 26.25 -10.75 12.35
N ALA A 673 25.59 -11.78 12.87
CA ALA A 673 25.06 -12.87 12.06
C ALA A 673 24.00 -12.36 11.06
N GLU A 674 23.12 -11.44 11.48
CA GLU A 674 22.14 -10.82 10.60
C GLU A 674 22.81 -10.02 9.47
N GLN A 675 23.80 -9.16 9.79
CA GLN A 675 24.53 -8.40 8.76
C GLN A 675 25.27 -9.33 7.80
N SER A 676 26.00 -10.33 8.31
CA SER A 676 26.72 -11.30 7.47
C SER A 676 25.77 -12.04 6.52
N ARG A 677 24.60 -12.45 7.00
CA ARG A 677 23.61 -13.13 6.18
C ARG A 677 23.00 -12.22 5.11
N ILE A 678 22.78 -10.93 5.40
CA ILE A 678 22.38 -9.94 4.38
C ILE A 678 23.46 -9.83 3.30
N GLU A 679 24.73 -9.76 3.69
CA GLU A 679 25.86 -9.65 2.75
C GLU A 679 26.02 -10.91 1.88
N GLU A 680 25.82 -12.10 2.45
CA GLU A 680 25.81 -13.37 1.71
C GLU A 680 24.68 -13.43 0.67
N ILE A 681 23.45 -13.04 1.05
CA ILE A 681 22.31 -13.00 0.12
C ILE A 681 22.55 -11.94 -0.97
N ALA A 682 23.07 -10.77 -0.61
CA ALA A 682 23.42 -9.71 -1.57
C ALA A 682 24.46 -10.20 -2.60
N GLU A 683 25.47 -10.96 -2.17
CA GLU A 683 26.45 -11.57 -3.08
C GLU A 683 25.79 -12.59 -4.03
N GLN A 684 24.88 -13.43 -3.53
CA GLN A 684 24.09 -14.37 -4.34
C GLN A 684 23.21 -13.65 -5.38
N LEU A 685 22.64 -12.49 -5.01
CA LEU A 685 21.86 -11.61 -5.89
C LEU A 685 22.73 -10.80 -6.87
N CYS A 686 24.04 -11.01 -6.88
CA CYS A 686 24.99 -10.27 -7.72
C CYS A 686 25.06 -8.78 -7.38
N TRP A 687 24.98 -8.44 -6.10
CA TRP A 687 25.15 -7.07 -5.62
C TRP A 687 26.56 -6.86 -5.06
N GLU A 688 27.07 -5.65 -5.21
CA GLU A 688 28.36 -5.23 -4.67
C GLU A 688 28.16 -4.17 -3.60
N LYS A 689 28.80 -4.34 -2.43
CA LYS A 689 28.79 -3.32 -1.38
C LYS A 689 29.70 -2.16 -1.81
N LYS A 690 29.14 -0.96 -1.90
CA LYS A 690 29.86 0.25 -2.33
C LYS A 690 30.26 1.16 -1.18
N TYR A 691 29.51 1.11 -0.09
CA TYR A 691 29.69 2.03 1.03
C TYR A 691 29.19 1.41 2.33
N GLU A 692 29.91 1.66 3.41
CA GLU A 692 29.46 1.45 4.78
C GLU A 692 30.11 2.51 5.67
N LYS A 693 29.30 3.39 6.24
CA LYS A 693 29.77 4.40 7.20
C LYS A 693 28.63 4.77 8.15
N GLY A 694 28.96 4.85 9.44
CA GLY A 694 27.94 5.10 10.46
C GLY A 694 26.80 4.09 10.31
N ASP A 695 25.57 4.59 10.31
CA ASP A 695 24.36 3.78 10.22
C ASP A 695 23.95 3.40 8.80
N ILE A 696 24.76 3.70 7.78
CA ILE A 696 24.40 3.56 6.36
C ILE A 696 25.27 2.50 5.69
N ALA A 697 24.63 1.59 4.97
CA ALA A 697 25.29 0.73 3.99
C ALA A 697 24.58 0.80 2.64
N ILE A 698 25.37 0.80 1.56
CA ILE A 698 24.89 0.93 0.18
C ILE A 698 25.43 -0.23 -0.64
N TRP A 699 24.52 -0.93 -1.31
CA TRP A 699 24.82 -1.95 -2.31
C TRP A 699 24.40 -1.46 -3.69
N ARG A 700 25.11 -1.92 -4.71
CA ARG A 700 24.77 -1.70 -6.10
C ARG A 700 24.52 -3.03 -6.78
N LYS A 701 23.35 -3.18 -7.40
CA LYS A 701 23.03 -4.32 -8.25
C LYS A 701 23.90 -4.26 -9.51
N LYS A 702 24.53 -5.37 -9.91
CA LYS A 702 25.33 -5.40 -11.14
C LYS A 702 24.47 -5.10 -12.38
N ILE A 703 25.11 -4.59 -13.43
CA ILE A 703 24.42 -4.24 -14.68
C ILE A 703 23.99 -5.47 -15.50
N ASN A 704 24.58 -6.64 -15.24
CA ASN A 704 24.24 -7.94 -15.81
C ASN A 704 24.84 -9.08 -14.95
N ASP A 705 24.51 -10.32 -15.28
CA ASP A 705 24.98 -11.52 -14.58
C ASP A 705 26.26 -12.17 -15.18
N LYS A 706 26.79 -11.70 -16.31
CA LYS A 706 28.00 -12.29 -16.94
C LYS A 706 29.24 -12.26 -16.03
N SER A 707 29.35 -11.24 -15.18
CA SER A 707 30.45 -11.09 -14.21
C SER A 707 30.10 -11.64 -12.82
N CYS A 708 28.95 -12.29 -12.66
CA CYS A 708 28.49 -12.83 -11.40
C CYS A 708 28.80 -14.32 -11.31
N ARG A 709 29.61 -14.72 -10.32
CA ARG A 709 29.83 -16.13 -10.00
C ARG A 709 28.74 -16.58 -9.03
N ARG A 710 27.59 -16.98 -9.55
CA ARG A 710 26.53 -17.57 -8.73
C ARG A 710 26.97 -18.97 -8.26
N LYS A 711 26.92 -19.22 -6.95
CA LYS A 711 26.73 -20.60 -6.46
C LYS A 711 25.34 -21.04 -6.93
N SER A 712 25.14 -22.32 -7.25
CA SER A 712 23.86 -22.91 -7.67
C SER A 712 22.67 -22.26 -6.94
N ALA A 713 21.94 -21.38 -7.63
CA ALA A 713 20.82 -20.63 -7.09
C ALA A 713 19.60 -20.86 -7.97
N ASP A 714 18.44 -21.05 -7.34
CA ASP A 714 17.20 -21.33 -8.05
C ASP A 714 16.72 -20.08 -8.80
N LEU A 715 16.63 -20.19 -10.12
CA LEU A 715 16.06 -19.15 -10.98
C LEU A 715 14.56 -19.37 -11.12
N CYS A 716 13.80 -18.28 -11.09
CA CYS A 716 12.36 -18.35 -11.29
C CYS A 716 12.02 -18.86 -12.69
N LYS A 717 11.05 -19.79 -12.78
CA LYS A 717 10.66 -20.46 -14.04
C LYS A 717 9.50 -19.78 -14.78
N SER A 718 9.02 -18.62 -14.29
CA SER A 718 7.87 -17.95 -14.90
C SER A 718 8.14 -17.56 -16.36
N LYS A 719 7.11 -17.75 -17.21
CA LYS A 719 7.12 -17.31 -18.61
C LYS A 719 6.91 -15.80 -18.75
N ASP A 720 6.21 -15.20 -17.78
CA ASP A 720 5.94 -13.77 -17.71
C ASP A 720 6.38 -13.24 -16.34
N ALA A 721 7.35 -12.34 -16.33
CA ALA A 721 7.90 -11.77 -15.12
C ALA A 721 7.16 -10.49 -14.67
N ASP A 722 6.37 -9.90 -15.56
CA ASP A 722 5.56 -8.71 -15.27
C ASP A 722 4.17 -9.09 -14.69
N ASP A 723 3.70 -10.35 -14.87
CA ASP A 723 2.52 -10.92 -14.18
C ASP A 723 2.76 -11.08 -12.66
N VAL A 724 2.38 -10.05 -11.89
CA VAL A 724 2.65 -9.96 -10.45
C VAL A 724 1.41 -9.77 -9.57
N TRP A 725 0.25 -9.42 -10.15
CA TRP A 725 -0.95 -9.10 -9.37
C TRP A 725 -1.49 -10.34 -8.63
N TYR A 726 -1.56 -10.26 -7.29
CA TYR A 726 -1.89 -11.37 -6.38
C TYR A 726 -1.05 -12.64 -6.56
N LYS A 727 0.15 -12.52 -7.12
CA LYS A 727 1.09 -13.65 -7.24
C LYS A 727 1.89 -13.80 -5.96
N ARG A 728 2.05 -15.05 -5.51
CA ARG A 728 2.90 -15.36 -4.36
C ARG A 728 4.37 -15.14 -4.72
N MET A 729 5.12 -14.60 -3.78
CA MET A 729 6.58 -14.56 -3.85
C MET A 729 7.13 -15.98 -3.75
N GLU A 730 8.12 -16.25 -4.59
CA GLU A 730 8.87 -17.50 -4.61
C GLU A 730 10.29 -17.23 -4.09
N THR A 731 10.91 -18.23 -3.45
CA THR A 731 12.32 -18.18 -3.02
C THR A 731 13.27 -18.45 -4.20
N CYS A 732 13.12 -17.67 -5.27
CA CYS A 732 13.92 -17.77 -6.49
C CYS A 732 14.38 -16.40 -6.98
N ILE A 733 15.47 -16.38 -7.74
CA ILE A 733 16.02 -15.14 -8.31
C ILE A 733 15.38 -14.91 -9.69
N THR A 734 14.84 -13.70 -9.89
CA THR A 734 14.36 -13.28 -11.21
C THR A 734 15.55 -13.17 -12.18
N PRO A 735 15.54 -13.87 -13.33
CA PRO A 735 16.67 -13.87 -14.24
C PRO A 735 16.90 -12.49 -14.86
N TYR A 736 18.18 -12.13 -15.08
CA TYR A 736 18.51 -10.96 -15.88
C TYR A 736 18.06 -11.19 -17.33
N PRO A 737 17.55 -10.14 -18.03
CA PRO A 737 17.43 -10.21 -19.48
C PRO A 737 18.78 -10.54 -20.13
N LYS A 738 18.76 -11.41 -21.14
CA LYS A 738 19.97 -11.86 -21.82
C LYS A 738 20.74 -10.67 -22.43
N VAL A 739 22.07 -10.71 -22.31
CA VAL A 739 22.99 -9.70 -22.86
C VAL A 739 24.07 -10.32 -23.74
N SER A 740 24.50 -9.57 -24.75
CA SER A 740 25.52 -9.96 -25.72
C SER A 740 26.94 -9.76 -25.19
N SER A 741 27.19 -8.73 -24.38
CA SER A 741 28.52 -8.39 -23.82
C SER A 741 28.49 -8.19 -22.30
N ALA A 742 29.66 -8.15 -21.66
CA ALA A 742 29.76 -7.90 -20.21
C ALA A 742 29.56 -6.43 -19.84
N SER A 743 29.65 -5.50 -20.80
CA SER A 743 29.41 -4.07 -20.59
C SER A 743 27.96 -3.66 -20.87
N GLU A 744 27.17 -4.52 -21.51
CA GLU A 744 25.76 -4.24 -21.82
C GLU A 744 24.90 -4.25 -20.55
N VAL A 745 24.05 -3.23 -20.39
CA VAL A 745 23.05 -3.17 -19.32
C VAL A 745 21.90 -4.11 -19.66
N ALA A 746 21.63 -5.08 -18.80
CA ALA A 746 20.53 -6.02 -18.97
C ALA A 746 19.18 -5.28 -18.98
N GLY A 747 18.36 -5.59 -19.99
CA GLY A 747 17.11 -4.86 -20.24
C GLY A 747 17.29 -3.55 -21.02
N GLY A 748 18.52 -3.11 -21.27
CA GLY A 748 18.85 -1.90 -22.04
C GLY A 748 19.16 -0.68 -21.17
N GLU A 749 20.05 0.17 -21.66
CA GLU A 749 20.44 1.42 -21.00
C GLU A 749 19.37 2.50 -21.18
N LEU A 750 19.06 3.23 -20.10
CA LEU A 750 18.10 4.33 -20.11
C LEU A 750 18.82 5.67 -20.20
N LYS A 751 18.23 6.62 -20.93
CA LYS A 751 18.67 8.02 -20.90
C LYS A 751 18.45 8.60 -19.49
N LYS A 752 19.27 9.59 -19.13
CA LYS A 752 19.07 10.36 -17.88
C LYS A 752 17.81 11.22 -17.97
N PHE A 753 17.15 11.45 -16.85
CA PHE A 753 16.03 12.37 -16.76
C PHE A 753 16.52 13.83 -16.95
N PRO A 754 15.82 14.71 -17.70
CA PRO A 754 14.46 14.58 -18.24
C PRO A 754 14.36 13.95 -19.64
N ALA A 755 15.47 13.73 -20.36
CA ALA A 755 15.42 13.16 -21.71
C ALA A 755 14.74 11.79 -21.76
N ARG A 756 14.89 11.00 -20.68
CA ARG A 756 14.20 9.73 -20.43
C ARG A 756 12.69 9.78 -20.66
N LEU A 757 12.04 10.90 -20.35
CA LEU A 757 10.57 11.03 -20.35
C LEU A 757 9.93 10.80 -21.73
N PHE A 758 10.64 11.15 -22.81
CA PHE A 758 10.16 11.05 -24.19
C PHE A 758 11.04 10.17 -25.09
N ALA A 759 12.16 9.67 -24.57
CA ALA A 759 12.97 8.66 -25.25
C ALA A 759 12.16 7.37 -25.45
N VAL A 760 12.42 6.65 -26.55
CA VAL A 760 11.81 5.33 -26.78
C VAL A 760 12.36 4.34 -25.75
N PRO A 761 11.51 3.72 -24.91
CA PRO A 761 11.93 2.76 -23.91
C PRO A 761 12.60 1.52 -24.53
N PRO A 762 13.68 0.97 -23.94
CA PRO A 762 14.36 -0.22 -24.43
C PRO A 762 13.45 -1.42 -24.67
N ARG A 763 12.42 -1.63 -23.84
CA ARG A 763 11.47 -2.74 -24.07
C ARG A 763 10.66 -2.59 -25.36
N ILE A 764 10.33 -1.36 -25.74
CA ILE A 764 9.65 -1.05 -27.02
C ILE A 764 10.64 -1.21 -28.16
N ALA A 765 11.86 -0.67 -28.02
CA ALA A 765 12.90 -0.79 -29.05
C ALA A 765 13.30 -2.25 -29.35
N LYS A 766 13.17 -3.15 -28.35
CA LYS A 766 13.42 -4.59 -28.49
C LYS A 766 12.19 -5.40 -28.90
N GLY A 767 11.03 -4.76 -29.13
CA GLY A 767 9.79 -5.44 -29.53
C GLY A 767 9.18 -6.34 -28.45
N LEU A 768 9.45 -6.06 -27.17
CA LEU A 768 8.94 -6.85 -26.03
C LEU A 768 7.53 -6.45 -25.60
N VAL A 769 7.00 -5.34 -26.12
CA VAL A 769 5.65 -4.87 -25.81
C VAL A 769 4.77 -5.14 -27.03
N GLU A 770 3.81 -6.06 -26.87
CA GLU A 770 2.99 -6.54 -27.97
C GLU A 770 2.14 -5.41 -28.58
N GLY A 771 2.27 -5.22 -29.90
CA GLY A 771 1.52 -4.22 -30.67
C GLY A 771 1.96 -2.77 -30.45
N VAL A 772 3.12 -2.52 -29.86
CA VAL A 772 3.68 -1.16 -29.67
C VAL A 772 5.03 -1.04 -30.37
N SER A 773 5.08 -0.22 -31.42
CA SER A 773 6.31 0.17 -32.12
C SER A 773 6.87 1.50 -31.62
N ALA A 774 8.11 1.83 -32.00
CA ALA A 774 8.72 3.12 -31.70
C ALA A 774 7.91 4.29 -32.29
N GLU A 775 7.34 4.11 -33.49
CA GLU A 775 6.51 5.09 -34.19
C GLU A 775 5.20 5.32 -33.42
N SER A 776 4.49 4.24 -33.08
CA SER A 776 3.23 4.32 -32.32
C SER A 776 3.42 4.99 -30.94
N TYR A 777 4.57 4.77 -30.29
CA TYR A 777 4.93 5.45 -29.04
C TYR A 777 5.12 6.96 -29.23
N GLN A 778 5.71 7.39 -30.35
CA GLN A 778 5.85 8.82 -30.66
C GLN A 778 4.53 9.47 -31.05
N GLU A 779 3.64 8.72 -31.70
CA GLU A 779 2.27 9.15 -31.97
C GLU A 779 1.46 9.32 -30.68
N ASP A 780 1.53 8.37 -29.75
CA ASP A 780 0.94 8.47 -28.41
C ASP A 780 1.40 9.73 -27.68
N ASN A 781 2.71 10.04 -27.71
CA ASN A 781 3.25 11.27 -27.12
C ASN A 781 2.67 12.54 -27.73
N LYS A 782 2.45 12.57 -29.05
CA LYS A 782 1.85 13.73 -29.75
C LYS A 782 0.37 13.85 -29.40
N LEU A 783 -0.33 12.72 -29.38
CA LEU A 783 -1.75 12.62 -29.05
C LEU A 783 -2.03 13.11 -27.63
N TRP A 784 -1.30 12.64 -26.63
CA TRP A 784 -1.50 13.08 -25.24
C TRP A 784 -1.17 14.55 -25.01
N LYS A 785 -0.18 15.11 -25.73
CA LYS A 785 0.06 16.56 -25.70
C LYS A 785 -1.15 17.33 -26.22
N LYS A 786 -1.80 16.86 -27.27
CA LYS A 786 -3.03 17.44 -27.81
C LYS A 786 -4.19 17.35 -26.80
N HIS A 787 -4.46 16.15 -26.27
CA HIS A 787 -5.51 15.92 -25.28
C HIS A 787 -5.34 16.82 -24.04
N VAL A 788 -4.13 16.85 -23.46
CA VAL A 788 -3.83 17.66 -22.27
C VAL A 788 -3.97 19.16 -22.54
N ASN A 789 -3.60 19.63 -23.74
CA ASN A 789 -3.82 21.02 -24.13
C ASN A 789 -5.32 21.37 -24.21
N ALA A 790 -6.16 20.45 -24.70
CA ALA A 790 -7.61 20.62 -24.68
C ALA A 790 -8.14 20.63 -23.23
N TYR A 791 -7.70 19.69 -22.39
CA TYR A 791 -8.09 19.63 -20.98
C TYR A 791 -7.76 20.92 -20.22
N LYS A 792 -6.59 21.53 -20.47
CA LYS A 792 -6.19 22.80 -19.87
C LYS A 792 -7.09 23.98 -20.26
N ARG A 793 -7.71 23.95 -21.44
CA ARG A 793 -8.69 24.97 -21.86
C ARG A 793 -10.03 24.80 -21.12
N ILE A 794 -10.41 23.56 -20.85
CA ILE A 794 -11.65 23.23 -20.13
C ILE A 794 -11.48 23.48 -18.62
N ASN A 795 -10.33 23.11 -18.07
CA ASN A 795 -9.96 23.23 -16.66
C ASN A 795 -8.56 23.88 -16.55
N ASN A 796 -8.55 25.20 -16.42
CA ASN A 796 -7.34 26.02 -16.35
C ASN A 796 -6.49 25.77 -15.09
N LEU A 797 -7.00 25.02 -14.10
CA LEU A 797 -6.26 24.66 -12.89
C LEU A 797 -5.17 23.61 -13.17
N ILE A 798 -5.28 22.84 -14.26
CA ILE A 798 -4.30 21.84 -14.66
C ILE A 798 -2.95 22.51 -14.95
N GLY A 799 -1.96 22.27 -14.07
CA GLY A 799 -0.60 22.81 -14.16
C GLY A 799 -0.31 24.05 -13.31
N THR A 800 -1.31 24.62 -12.63
CA THR A 800 -1.14 25.81 -11.76
C THR A 800 -0.39 25.50 -10.46
N GLY A 801 -0.62 24.30 -9.92
CA GLY A 801 -0.19 23.87 -8.58
C GLY A 801 -1.35 23.42 -7.70
N ARG A 802 -2.60 23.76 -8.07
CA ARG A 802 -3.82 23.36 -7.34
C ARG A 802 -4.01 21.85 -7.27
N TYR A 803 -3.66 21.13 -8.33
CA TYR A 803 -3.67 19.66 -8.37
C TYR A 803 -2.26 19.15 -8.11
N ARG A 804 -2.06 18.54 -6.94
CA ARG A 804 -0.77 17.99 -6.51
C ARG A 804 -0.75 16.49 -6.71
N ASN A 805 -1.69 15.80 -6.09
CA ASN A 805 -1.85 14.34 -6.15
C ASN A 805 -2.79 14.03 -7.32
N ILE A 806 -2.22 13.59 -8.44
CA ILE A 806 -2.98 13.24 -9.64
C ILE A 806 -3.02 11.71 -9.77
N MET A 807 -4.15 11.17 -10.18
CA MET A 807 -4.30 9.76 -10.53
C MET A 807 -4.70 9.63 -12.00
N ASP A 808 -4.02 8.75 -12.72
CA ASP A 808 -4.42 8.32 -14.05
C ASP A 808 -4.86 6.86 -13.97
N MET A 809 -6.16 6.62 -14.08
CA MET A 809 -6.76 5.31 -13.82
C MET A 809 -6.48 4.28 -14.91
N ASN A 810 -6.13 4.74 -16.11
CA ASN A 810 -5.75 3.89 -17.23
C ASN A 810 -4.61 4.56 -18.00
N ALA A 811 -3.40 4.36 -17.49
CA ALA A 811 -2.25 5.14 -17.91
C ALA A 811 -1.67 4.74 -19.28
N GLY A 812 -2.01 3.57 -19.81
CA GLY A 812 -1.44 3.05 -21.06
C GLY A 812 0.10 3.15 -21.05
N LEU A 813 0.68 3.90 -21.99
CA LEU A 813 2.14 4.11 -22.08
C LEU A 813 2.68 5.26 -21.20
N GLY A 814 1.86 5.81 -20.30
CA GLY A 814 2.18 6.95 -19.44
C GLY A 814 2.17 8.30 -20.17
N GLY A 815 1.52 8.38 -21.33
CA GLY A 815 1.53 9.58 -22.17
C GLY A 815 0.85 10.78 -21.51
N PHE A 816 -0.27 10.58 -20.81
CA PHE A 816 -0.93 11.64 -20.02
C PHE A 816 0.02 12.21 -18.97
N ALA A 817 0.60 11.35 -18.11
CA ALA A 817 1.54 11.76 -17.08
C ALA A 817 2.78 12.47 -17.64
N ALA A 818 3.30 12.02 -18.78
CA ALA A 818 4.41 12.69 -19.45
C ALA A 818 4.02 14.08 -19.99
N ALA A 819 2.78 14.26 -20.45
CA ALA A 819 2.29 15.55 -20.95
C ALA A 819 1.93 16.55 -19.83
N VAL A 820 1.61 16.07 -18.62
CA VAL A 820 1.35 16.92 -17.43
C VAL A 820 2.53 17.02 -16.47
N GLU A 821 3.69 16.45 -16.81
CA GLU A 821 4.87 16.41 -15.94
C GLU A 821 5.24 17.81 -15.43
N SER A 822 5.45 17.90 -14.12
CA SER A 822 5.77 19.14 -13.42
C SER A 822 6.43 18.84 -12.08
N ARG A 823 7.27 19.76 -11.58
CA ARG A 823 7.78 19.68 -10.21
C ARG A 823 6.73 19.96 -9.15
N LYS A 824 5.60 20.58 -9.54
CA LYS A 824 4.50 20.96 -8.63
C LYS A 824 3.52 19.82 -8.38
N SER A 825 3.45 18.81 -9.25
CA SER A 825 2.51 17.68 -9.14
C SER A 825 3.23 16.34 -9.30
N TRP A 826 2.53 15.26 -9.01
CA TRP A 826 2.95 13.90 -9.36
C TRP A 826 1.73 13.10 -9.78
N VAL A 827 1.95 12.06 -10.59
CA VAL A 827 0.88 11.22 -11.14
C VAL A 827 1.08 9.78 -10.67
N MET A 828 0.06 9.22 -10.01
CA MET A 828 -0.09 7.78 -9.84
C MET A 828 -0.61 7.19 -11.15
N ASN A 829 0.26 6.54 -11.91
CA ASN A 829 -0.10 5.89 -13.15
C ASN A 829 -0.61 4.48 -12.86
N VAL A 830 -1.90 4.23 -13.05
CA VAL A 830 -2.49 2.90 -12.85
C VAL A 830 -2.58 2.18 -14.18
N VAL A 831 -2.07 0.95 -14.22
CA VAL A 831 -2.30 0.02 -15.34
C VAL A 831 -3.30 -1.02 -14.87
N PRO A 832 -4.54 -1.00 -15.38
CA PRO A 832 -5.55 -1.99 -15.04
C PRO A 832 -5.07 -3.41 -15.34
N THR A 833 -5.37 -4.37 -14.47
CA THR A 833 -4.99 -5.79 -14.64
C THR A 833 -5.60 -6.44 -15.90
N ILE A 834 -6.71 -5.88 -16.38
CA ILE A 834 -7.39 -6.31 -17.62
C ILE A 834 -6.90 -5.57 -18.87
N ALA A 835 -6.02 -4.59 -18.72
CA ALA A 835 -5.41 -3.86 -19.83
C ALA A 835 -4.15 -4.55 -20.34
N LYS A 836 -3.58 -4.04 -21.45
CA LYS A 836 -2.26 -4.47 -21.92
C LYS A 836 -1.21 -4.11 -20.87
N ASP A 837 -0.24 -5.00 -20.67
CA ASP A 837 0.83 -4.76 -19.74
C ASP A 837 1.83 -3.72 -20.26
N THR A 838 1.74 -2.52 -19.70
CA THR A 838 2.56 -1.36 -20.07
C THR A 838 3.25 -0.70 -18.89
N LEU A 839 3.11 -1.21 -17.67
CA LEU A 839 3.60 -0.51 -16.47
C LEU A 839 5.12 -0.38 -16.48
N GLY A 840 5.83 -1.37 -17.00
CA GLY A 840 7.27 -1.25 -17.10
C GLY A 840 7.73 -0.24 -18.17
N VAL A 841 6.89 0.10 -19.16
CA VAL A 841 7.13 1.24 -20.08
C VAL A 841 7.12 2.54 -19.28
N ILE A 842 6.10 2.72 -18.43
CA ILE A 842 5.93 3.91 -17.57
C ILE A 842 7.16 4.11 -16.68
N TYR A 843 7.64 3.04 -16.05
CA TYR A 843 8.87 3.10 -15.25
C TYR A 843 10.11 3.41 -16.10
N GLU A 844 10.25 2.83 -17.30
CA GLU A 844 11.38 3.15 -18.20
C GLU A 844 11.38 4.62 -18.66
N ARG A 845 10.24 5.32 -18.65
CA ARG A 845 10.15 6.79 -18.85
C ARG A 845 10.59 7.62 -17.64
N GLY A 846 10.75 7.00 -16.47
CA GLY A 846 11.07 7.70 -15.22
C GLY A 846 9.84 8.25 -14.50
N LEU A 847 8.70 7.59 -14.67
CA LEU A 847 7.44 7.84 -13.96
C LEU A 847 7.20 6.71 -12.94
N ILE A 848 6.24 6.90 -12.04
CA ILE A 848 5.83 5.90 -11.04
C ILE A 848 4.40 5.43 -11.32
N GLY A 849 4.09 4.18 -10.98
CA GLY A 849 2.77 3.61 -11.20
C GLY A 849 2.56 2.28 -10.50
N ILE A 850 1.41 1.67 -10.73
CA ILE A 850 1.00 0.45 -10.02
C ILE A 850 0.01 -0.36 -10.87
N TYR A 851 0.09 -1.69 -10.78
CA TYR A 851 -0.99 -2.55 -11.28
C TYR A 851 -2.14 -2.54 -10.30
N HIS A 852 -3.37 -2.45 -10.80
CA HIS A 852 -4.55 -2.48 -9.95
C HIS A 852 -5.78 -2.95 -10.71
N ASP A 853 -6.72 -3.57 -10.00
CA ASP A 853 -8.04 -3.89 -10.53
C ASP A 853 -9.10 -2.96 -9.92
N TRP A 854 -9.75 -2.15 -10.76
CA TRP A 854 -10.77 -1.19 -10.33
C TRP A 854 -12.08 -1.82 -9.84
N CYS A 855 -12.23 -3.15 -9.93
CA CYS A 855 -13.32 -3.85 -9.25
C CYS A 855 -13.11 -3.98 -7.73
N GLU A 856 -11.91 -3.66 -7.24
CA GLU A 856 -11.53 -3.66 -5.83
C GLU A 856 -11.13 -2.26 -5.34
N GLY A 857 -11.10 -2.07 -4.01
CA GLY A 857 -10.61 -0.82 -3.42
C GLY A 857 -9.11 -0.62 -3.59
N PHE A 858 -8.70 0.57 -4.01
CA PHE A 858 -7.29 0.96 -4.11
C PHE A 858 -6.68 1.08 -2.70
N SER A 859 -5.44 0.59 -2.48
CA SER A 859 -4.81 0.66 -1.16
C SER A 859 -4.23 2.04 -0.84
N THR A 860 -5.16 2.98 -0.64
CA THR A 860 -4.94 4.36 -0.22
C THR A 860 -6.04 4.82 0.74
N TYR A 861 -5.80 5.91 1.45
CA TYR A 861 -6.78 6.54 2.33
C TYR A 861 -7.83 7.32 1.52
N PRO A 862 -9.05 7.54 2.07
CA PRO A 862 -10.00 8.45 1.46
C PRO A 862 -9.43 9.87 1.30
N ARG A 863 -9.93 10.62 0.31
CA ARG A 863 -9.56 12.04 0.06
C ARG A 863 -8.05 12.23 -0.16
N THR A 864 -7.48 11.39 -1.00
CA THR A 864 -6.05 11.40 -1.32
C THR A 864 -5.72 12.25 -2.55
N TYR A 865 -6.51 12.11 -3.63
CA TYR A 865 -6.22 12.70 -4.93
C TYR A 865 -7.00 13.99 -5.16
N ASP A 866 -6.34 15.00 -5.75
CA ASP A 866 -6.96 16.27 -6.14
C ASP A 866 -7.62 16.19 -7.51
N PHE A 867 -7.04 15.35 -8.39
CA PHE A 867 -7.47 15.19 -9.76
C PHE A 867 -7.39 13.73 -10.19
N ILE A 868 -8.48 13.21 -10.79
CA ILE A 868 -8.52 11.86 -11.36
C ILE A 868 -8.78 11.96 -12.86
N HIS A 869 -7.96 11.28 -13.64
CA HIS A 869 -8.12 11.11 -15.07
C HIS A 869 -8.57 9.68 -15.36
N ALA A 870 -9.68 9.54 -16.09
CA ALA A 870 -10.28 8.26 -16.45
C ALA A 870 -10.50 8.21 -17.97
N ASN A 871 -9.55 7.62 -18.70
CA ASN A 871 -9.62 7.46 -20.15
C ASN A 871 -10.01 6.02 -20.52
N GLY A 872 -11.19 5.83 -21.12
CA GLY A 872 -11.71 4.53 -21.55
C GLY A 872 -11.92 3.51 -20.42
N VAL A 873 -11.92 3.96 -19.15
CA VAL A 873 -12.00 3.07 -17.97
C VAL A 873 -13.34 2.35 -17.94
N PHE A 874 -14.44 3.06 -18.19
CA PHE A 874 -15.78 2.48 -18.06
C PHE A 874 -16.10 1.57 -19.23
N SER A 875 -15.67 1.91 -20.44
CA SER A 875 -15.73 0.98 -21.58
C SER A 875 -14.95 -0.31 -21.32
N MET A 876 -13.76 -0.22 -20.71
CA MET A 876 -12.92 -1.38 -20.39
C MET A 876 -13.56 -2.32 -19.36
N TYR A 877 -14.28 -1.74 -18.39
CA TYR A 877 -14.85 -2.47 -17.25
C TYR A 877 -16.35 -2.81 -17.40
N GLN A 878 -16.99 -2.46 -18.51
CA GLN A 878 -18.45 -2.56 -18.72
C GLN A 878 -19.05 -3.94 -18.42
N ASP A 879 -18.31 -5.01 -18.67
CA ASP A 879 -18.75 -6.39 -18.45
C ASP A 879 -17.94 -7.12 -17.37
N LYS A 880 -17.22 -6.37 -16.51
CA LYS A 880 -16.33 -6.91 -15.48
C LYS A 880 -16.79 -6.58 -14.07
N CYS A 881 -17.19 -5.34 -13.82
CA CYS A 881 -17.79 -4.93 -12.54
C CYS A 881 -18.67 -3.69 -12.71
N ASN A 882 -19.45 -3.37 -11.68
CA ASN A 882 -20.46 -2.31 -11.78
C ASN A 882 -19.80 -0.93 -11.86
N PHE A 883 -20.36 -0.06 -12.70
CA PHE A 883 -19.93 1.34 -12.80
C PHE A 883 -20.07 2.08 -11.47
N GLU A 884 -21.08 1.71 -10.68
CA GLU A 884 -21.32 2.24 -9.34
C GLU A 884 -20.13 1.98 -8.41
N ASP A 885 -19.58 0.77 -8.41
CA ASP A 885 -18.46 0.40 -7.53
C ASP A 885 -17.21 1.22 -7.85
N ILE A 886 -16.91 1.38 -9.15
CA ILE A 886 -15.79 2.20 -9.62
C ILE A 886 -16.01 3.66 -9.21
N LEU A 887 -17.21 4.21 -9.42
CA LEU A 887 -17.52 5.61 -9.09
C LEU A 887 -17.48 5.86 -7.57
N LEU A 888 -17.94 4.92 -6.75
CA LEU A 888 -17.84 5.00 -5.29
C LEU A 888 -16.38 4.97 -4.82
N GLU A 889 -15.54 4.13 -5.42
CA GLU A 889 -14.11 4.14 -5.14
C GLU A 889 -13.45 5.46 -5.56
N MET A 890 -13.81 6.00 -6.73
CA MET A 890 -13.38 7.32 -7.18
C MET A 890 -13.80 8.42 -6.18
N ASP A 891 -15.05 8.41 -5.71
CA ASP A 891 -15.51 9.36 -4.70
C ASP A 891 -14.73 9.22 -3.39
N ARG A 892 -14.51 8.00 -2.91
CA ARG A 892 -13.75 7.76 -1.67
C ARG A 892 -12.38 8.41 -1.75
N ILE A 893 -11.63 8.17 -2.82
CA ILE A 893 -10.22 8.61 -2.94
C ILE A 893 -10.08 10.06 -3.41
N LEU A 894 -11.12 10.65 -4.00
CA LEU A 894 -11.13 12.05 -4.44
C LEU A 894 -11.35 13.00 -3.25
N ARG A 895 -10.51 14.03 -3.16
CA ARG A 895 -10.65 15.11 -2.18
C ARG A 895 -11.93 15.91 -2.41
N PRO A 896 -12.51 16.51 -1.35
CA PRO A 896 -13.52 17.54 -1.54
C PRO A 896 -13.03 18.62 -2.51
N GLU A 897 -13.92 19.07 -3.40
CA GLU A 897 -13.61 20.02 -4.48
C GLU A 897 -12.58 19.50 -5.50
N GLY A 898 -12.23 18.21 -5.42
CA GLY A 898 -11.42 17.53 -6.42
C GLY A 898 -12.16 17.40 -7.74
N SER A 899 -11.39 17.36 -8.83
CA SER A 899 -11.92 17.29 -10.18
C SER A 899 -11.63 15.95 -10.84
N VAL A 900 -12.52 15.54 -11.75
CA VAL A 900 -12.38 14.32 -12.55
C VAL A 900 -12.57 14.69 -14.01
N ILE A 901 -11.72 14.14 -14.88
CA ILE A 901 -11.95 14.14 -16.32
C ILE A 901 -12.16 12.70 -16.77
N PHE A 902 -13.34 12.43 -17.30
CA PHE A 902 -13.65 11.21 -18.02
C PHE A 902 -13.55 11.47 -19.52
N ARG A 903 -12.84 10.61 -20.23
CA ARG A 903 -12.84 10.54 -21.69
C ARG A 903 -13.29 9.14 -22.08
N ASP A 904 -14.44 9.03 -22.72
CA ASP A 904 -15.02 7.74 -23.12
C ASP A 904 -16.10 7.95 -24.20
N GLY A 905 -16.66 6.86 -24.73
CA GLY A 905 -17.79 6.91 -25.66
C GLY A 905 -19.01 7.61 -25.05
N VAL A 906 -19.74 8.39 -25.85
CA VAL A 906 -20.89 9.19 -25.39
C VAL A 906 -21.93 8.38 -24.60
N ASP A 907 -22.24 7.15 -25.02
CA ASP A 907 -23.23 6.29 -24.36
C ASP A 907 -22.77 5.83 -22.97
N VAL A 908 -21.48 5.54 -22.84
CA VAL A 908 -20.84 5.17 -21.57
C VAL A 908 -20.84 6.38 -20.63
N LEU A 909 -20.45 7.56 -21.13
CA LEU A 909 -20.45 8.79 -20.34
C LEU A 909 -21.86 9.23 -19.93
N ASN A 910 -22.89 8.92 -20.71
CA ASN A 910 -24.28 9.14 -20.30
C ASN A 910 -24.68 8.26 -19.09
N LYS A 911 -24.23 7.00 -19.05
CA LYS A 911 -24.42 6.13 -17.86
C LYS A 911 -23.67 6.67 -16.66
N VAL A 912 -22.39 7.05 -16.83
CA VAL A 912 -21.56 7.65 -15.77
C VAL A 912 -22.21 8.93 -15.24
N ARG A 913 -22.64 9.84 -16.13
CA ARG A 913 -23.33 11.08 -15.77
C ARG A 913 -24.61 10.83 -14.98
N LYS A 914 -25.38 9.79 -15.33
CA LYS A 914 -26.60 9.40 -14.61
C LYS A 914 -26.30 8.99 -13.16
N ILE A 915 -25.29 8.14 -12.96
CA ILE A 915 -24.87 7.70 -11.62
C ILE A 915 -24.27 8.87 -10.83
N ALA A 916 -23.37 9.64 -11.45
CA ALA A 916 -22.76 10.83 -10.86
C ALA A 916 -23.79 11.90 -10.46
N GLY A 917 -24.94 11.99 -11.15
CA GLY A 917 -26.06 12.86 -10.76
C GLY A 917 -26.77 12.43 -9.48
N GLY A 918 -26.64 11.16 -9.07
CA GLY A 918 -27.06 10.68 -7.75
C GLY A 918 -25.98 10.88 -6.68
N MET A 919 -24.75 11.16 -7.09
CA MET A 919 -23.64 11.51 -6.23
C MET A 919 -23.64 13.03 -6.02
N ARG A 920 -22.89 13.50 -5.01
CA ARG A 920 -22.75 14.94 -4.70
C ARG A 920 -21.73 15.61 -5.63
N TRP A 921 -21.88 15.42 -6.94
CA TRP A 921 -20.93 15.85 -7.97
C TRP A 921 -21.59 16.80 -8.96
N ASN A 922 -20.91 17.87 -9.32
CA ASN A 922 -21.30 18.75 -10.41
C ASN A 922 -20.67 18.25 -11.70
N THR A 923 -21.46 18.02 -12.75
CA THR A 923 -20.95 17.45 -14.01
C THR A 923 -21.20 18.37 -15.20
N LYS A 924 -20.28 18.38 -16.16
CA LYS A 924 -20.37 19.11 -17.42
C LYS A 924 -19.81 18.25 -18.55
N MET A 925 -20.62 18.01 -19.57
CA MET A 925 -20.19 17.31 -20.78
C MET A 925 -19.67 18.32 -21.80
N VAL A 926 -18.59 17.97 -22.49
CA VAL A 926 -17.89 18.79 -23.49
C VAL A 926 -17.56 17.90 -24.68
N ASP A 927 -17.59 18.48 -25.87
CA ASP A 927 -17.19 17.80 -27.09
C ASP A 927 -15.70 17.45 -27.13
N HIS A 928 -15.37 16.47 -27.98
CA HIS A 928 -14.00 16.16 -28.34
C HIS A 928 -13.31 17.39 -28.96
N GLU A 929 -12.00 17.52 -28.78
CA GLU A 929 -11.24 18.66 -29.33
C GLU A 929 -11.17 18.71 -30.86
N ASP A 930 -11.50 17.61 -31.53
CA ASP A 930 -11.61 17.52 -33.00
C ASP A 930 -13.03 17.80 -33.52
N GLY A 931 -13.96 18.12 -32.61
CA GLY A 931 -15.29 18.58 -32.95
C GLY A 931 -16.42 17.70 -32.43
N PRO A 932 -17.67 18.16 -32.59
CA PRO A 932 -18.85 17.55 -32.00
C PRO A 932 -19.27 16.23 -32.66
N LEU A 933 -18.75 15.90 -33.84
CA LEU A 933 -19.10 14.67 -34.56
C LEU A 933 -18.30 13.45 -34.09
N VAL A 934 -17.25 13.63 -33.30
CA VAL A 934 -16.49 12.52 -32.72
C VAL A 934 -17.34 11.84 -31.63
N PRO A 935 -17.56 10.51 -31.68
CA PRO A 935 -18.36 9.79 -30.68
C PRO A 935 -17.80 9.79 -29.27
N GLU A 936 -16.47 9.87 -29.13
CA GLU A 936 -15.81 10.05 -27.83
C GLU A 936 -16.07 11.47 -27.32
N LYS A 937 -16.41 11.60 -26.04
CA LYS A 937 -16.69 12.89 -25.39
C LYS A 937 -15.85 13.05 -24.12
N ILE A 938 -15.88 14.27 -23.57
CA ILE A 938 -15.21 14.60 -22.32
C ILE A 938 -16.29 14.96 -21.29
N LEU A 939 -16.35 14.23 -20.19
CA LEU A 939 -17.19 14.59 -19.04
C LEU A 939 -16.26 15.11 -17.93
N VAL A 940 -16.46 16.36 -17.52
CA VAL A 940 -15.78 16.94 -16.37
C VAL A 940 -16.71 16.86 -15.17
N ALA A 941 -16.20 16.39 -14.04
CA ALA A 941 -16.93 16.38 -12.79
C ALA A 941 -16.14 17.03 -11.66
N VAL A 942 -16.84 17.67 -10.73
CA VAL A 942 -16.26 18.27 -9.52
C VAL A 942 -17.04 17.79 -8.31
N LYS A 943 -16.35 17.17 -7.36
CA LYS A 943 -16.94 16.69 -6.11
C LYS A 943 -17.24 17.87 -5.19
N GLN A 944 -18.47 17.97 -4.67
CA GLN A 944 -18.83 19.02 -3.73
C GLN A 944 -18.24 18.73 -2.33
N TYR A 945 -17.94 19.78 -1.56
CA TYR A 945 -17.62 19.62 -0.15
C TYR A 945 -18.89 19.38 0.68
N TRP A 946 -18.88 18.35 1.52
CA TRP A 946 -19.95 18.03 2.44
C TRP A 946 -19.42 17.18 3.60
N VAL A 947 -20.15 17.18 4.74
CA VAL A 947 -19.79 16.45 5.97
C VAL A 947 -20.98 15.60 6.46
N GLY A 948 -20.69 14.51 7.16
CA GLY A 948 -21.72 13.66 7.79
C GLY A 948 -22.36 14.32 9.02
N GLY A 949 -23.66 14.12 9.22
CA GLY A 949 -24.38 14.58 10.43
C GLY A 949 -25.11 15.93 10.34
N SER A 950 -25.27 16.52 9.16
CA SER A 950 -25.99 17.80 8.94
C SER A 950 -27.52 17.69 8.86
N GLY A 951 -28.11 16.58 9.33
CA GLY A 951 -29.55 16.34 9.28
C GLY A 951 -30.11 15.91 10.63
N ASN A 952 -30.08 16.79 11.63
CA ASN A 952 -30.93 16.69 12.83
C ASN A 952 -31.17 18.05 13.53
N SER A 953 -31.21 19.12 12.74
CA SER A 953 -31.82 20.38 13.18
C SER A 953 -32.96 20.70 12.23
N THR A 954 -34.06 19.94 12.34
CA THR A 954 -35.37 20.52 12.08
C THR A 954 -35.52 21.65 13.10
N SER A 955 -35.41 22.89 12.62
CA SER A 955 -36.09 24.00 13.27
C SER A 955 -37.56 23.61 13.33
N ASN A 956 -38.05 23.34 14.54
CA ASN A 956 -39.45 23.56 14.81
C ASN A 956 -39.61 25.09 14.83
N ASP A 957 -39.88 25.64 13.66
CA ASP A 957 -40.44 26.98 13.54
C ASP A 957 -41.96 26.86 13.76
N GLU A 958 -42.39 27.26 14.96
CA GLU A 958 -43.54 28.16 15.11
C GLU A 958 -43.01 29.60 15.13
#